data_AF-A0AAX0ILJ5-F1
#
_entry.id   AF-A0AAX0ILJ5-F1
#
_cell.length_a   1.000
_cell.length_b   1.000
_cell.length_c   1.000
_cell.angle_alpha   90.00
_cell.angle_beta   90.00
_cell.angle_gamma   90.00
#
_symmetry.space_group_name_H-M   'P 1'
#
loop_
_entity.id
_entity.type
_entity.pdbx_description
1 polymer ?
#
loop_
_entity_poly.entity_id
_entity_poly.type
_entity_poly.pdbx_seq_one_letter_code
_entity_poly.pdbx_strand_id
1 'polypeptide(L)'
;MNEAPTVEQKQIFEASLEGAEFDAVNALVAKHKYNSAVTQQLALDASKLVTTSQQRLAQQSGAGFVKRLACAISGKTSEDQLLNQMDMLQMQKFAWHYLQQLQYQNLINSQAIAVIRNNLGTMNETIIETRDFLEQAVDRIDQRLRHVENNTSFNNWALHIEANKRQWKSTPKILLILRLTYDFMRSHPSVALCTRDIGNYLVNTLEKLDVNCDEEVKLIDFISELIDQIAFPGIDQYRNMIDLSFDVHIVDSHFIQKNISGTGFNALYFLSDQYERIVDLTSDSELCNSDAAREKIISKFFGKEFSGLSTSYSIRHLMYEIIGGSQVAIDVYKDQHGLNPILEVAAGKPPPEETVTLLPSLPDIHAHTFFDGKHSDESKRSYLLLLALCVDTAASFNAQALEFIALLAAKGSQPGVREDILRLADNPRKLNEYQATMLTLLDDDQKKFTWLLDAFFLLTLAQKPIESPQIKALLGALKPTQLKESLPQLLAIIGDDDESRVLEAALKLAPCTQGWENAIRYRKLRFSGYFADAVKRLNAASWAGMSLISDMSKVYVKGMEHSYFFSYSDGSFLDRLTEKAAATLCTQGRKSAMSSLNESRKKALDFLSEHRYALHHANGVVGRWNIPNFEFKDDIGHSDFNLDNAAENEDWGDQFQRYYNQIEGTLNAFEEACGNVMKQIEFFIEGNFDKSVHAIKEQKRAEYLSQQQREKLAKQSVTISRNGKEHMFATDWQRVEHPPCDPEQINHIKTDGKIWLIAAKIDSDDAFYRSEDGVNWRQIQIDVPQFKVWLDSISVVNGMWIIKNRSLREGTRDEGIYYSSDALVWQHSAGPGGAKNSQLSLNDGHLSYENIMYFKGMWLWVTTQYQKYTYIEKGIWSDSTKTDSYPKSILFSAQTLDGPWQRWDQTPQLNDGVEVKTMRSLPGENALLAFCEYSWSYQRNKKKPDTPPFVMYYGAGKSWQTCDWDSDTRFSHSGNKPLFSQLDGKLMYFSSGDILVSTKGYDWRRHEATLHVDDHFQLQDLSLFTSNGGSALRLSQDGKLFKEIALEDGVWRHLTANDGGMLGVHYANKHEETVLLVGRYILQELIE
;
A
#
# COMPACT_ATOMS: atom_id res chain seq x y z
N MET A 1 28.23 -19.71 -16.12
CA MET A 1 27.36 -20.92 -16.15
C MET A 1 26.69 -21.06 -14.79
N ASN A 2 25.52 -20.43 -14.60
CA ASN A 2 24.54 -20.70 -13.53
C ASN A 2 23.19 -19.99 -13.81
N GLU A 3 22.82 -19.77 -15.08
CA GLU A 3 21.58 -19.08 -15.47
C GLU A 3 20.40 -20.05 -15.76
N ALA A 4 20.66 -21.35 -15.92
CA ALA A 4 19.63 -22.34 -16.23
C ALA A 4 18.54 -22.53 -15.14
N PRO A 5 18.85 -22.60 -13.83
CA PRO A 5 17.82 -22.88 -12.82
C PRO A 5 16.85 -21.70 -12.57
N THR A 6 17.26 -20.47 -12.87
CA THR A 6 16.45 -19.25 -12.71
C THR A 6 15.41 -19.07 -13.82
N VAL A 7 15.71 -19.54 -15.04
CA VAL A 7 14.81 -19.48 -16.20
C VAL A 7 13.67 -20.50 -16.08
N GLU A 8 13.95 -21.71 -15.57
CA GLU A 8 12.93 -22.75 -15.36
C GLU A 8 11.98 -22.45 -14.18
N GLN A 9 12.45 -21.75 -13.14
CA GLN A 9 11.57 -21.33 -12.03
C GLN A 9 10.55 -20.28 -12.47
N LYS A 10 10.91 -19.32 -13.34
CA LYS A 10 9.95 -18.33 -13.88
C LYS A 10 8.79 -18.99 -14.65
N GLN A 11 9.07 -20.08 -15.37
CA GLN A 11 8.04 -20.83 -16.10
C GLN A 11 6.97 -21.45 -15.18
N ILE A 12 7.27 -21.73 -13.91
CA ILE A 12 6.30 -22.31 -12.94
C ILE A 12 5.22 -21.28 -12.58
N PHE A 13 5.59 -20.01 -12.45
CA PHE A 13 4.70 -18.92 -12.03
C PHE A 13 3.88 -18.36 -13.19
N GLU A 14 4.41 -18.42 -14.41
CA GLU A 14 3.76 -17.91 -15.63
C GLU A 14 2.94 -18.98 -16.39
N ALA A 15 3.11 -20.28 -16.10
CA ALA A 15 2.43 -21.36 -16.82
C ALA A 15 1.04 -21.70 -16.24
N SER A 16 0.01 -21.59 -17.07
CA SER A 16 -1.36 -22.05 -16.79
C SER A 16 -1.44 -23.57 -16.63
N LEU A 17 -2.31 -24.06 -15.74
CA LEU A 17 -2.66 -25.49 -15.66
C LEU A 17 -3.51 -25.90 -16.87
N GLU A 18 -3.23 -27.08 -17.44
CA GLU A 18 -4.08 -27.69 -18.47
C GLU A 18 -5.31 -28.36 -17.83
N GLY A 19 -6.40 -28.58 -18.59
CA GLY A 19 -7.72 -28.92 -18.05
C GLY A 19 -7.76 -30.01 -16.96
N ALA A 20 -7.05 -31.13 -17.15
CA ALA A 20 -6.99 -32.21 -16.15
C ALA A 20 -6.18 -31.83 -14.89
N GLU A 21 -5.16 -30.98 -15.04
CA GLU A 21 -4.36 -30.47 -13.93
C GLU A 21 -5.19 -29.47 -13.09
N PHE A 22 -5.96 -28.59 -13.75
CA PHE A 22 -6.86 -27.64 -13.10
C PHE A 22 -7.99 -28.34 -12.33
N ASP A 23 -8.59 -29.37 -12.92
CA ASP A 23 -9.64 -30.16 -12.27
C ASP A 23 -9.11 -30.90 -11.04
N ALA A 24 -7.87 -31.40 -11.08
CA ALA A 24 -7.23 -32.04 -9.93
C ALA A 24 -7.02 -31.08 -8.75
N VAL A 25 -6.57 -29.85 -9.01
CA VAL A 25 -6.42 -28.82 -7.96
C VAL A 25 -7.79 -28.42 -7.39
N ASN A 26 -8.80 -28.22 -8.24
CA ASN A 26 -10.15 -27.88 -7.77
C ASN A 26 -10.79 -29.01 -6.98
N ALA A 27 -10.61 -30.26 -7.41
CA ALA A 27 -11.07 -31.43 -6.66
C ALA A 27 -10.36 -31.54 -5.30
N LEU A 28 -9.06 -31.25 -5.24
CA LEU A 28 -8.31 -31.21 -3.99
C LEU A 28 -8.85 -30.13 -3.02
N VAL A 29 -9.10 -28.93 -3.53
CA VAL A 29 -9.70 -27.85 -2.73
C VAL A 29 -11.10 -28.24 -2.27
N ALA A 30 -11.96 -28.73 -3.16
CA ALA A 30 -13.32 -29.14 -2.82
C ALA A 30 -13.35 -30.28 -1.78
N LYS A 31 -12.41 -31.22 -1.86
CA LYS A 31 -12.30 -32.36 -0.94
C LYS A 31 -11.96 -31.94 0.48
N HIS A 32 -11.11 -30.94 0.65
CA HIS A 32 -10.61 -30.53 1.96
C HIS A 32 -11.21 -29.21 2.49
N LYS A 33 -12.04 -28.51 1.70
CA LYS A 33 -12.66 -27.22 2.03
C LYS A 33 -13.33 -27.14 3.41
N TYR A 34 -13.88 -28.24 3.90
CA TYR A 34 -14.57 -28.33 5.21
C TYR A 34 -13.66 -28.83 6.35
N ASN A 35 -12.43 -29.25 6.06
CA ASN A 35 -11.43 -29.59 7.06
C ASN A 35 -10.33 -28.50 7.06
N SER A 36 -10.51 -27.52 7.95
CA SER A 36 -9.60 -26.37 8.07
C SER A 36 -8.17 -26.81 8.38
N ALA A 37 -7.98 -27.79 9.29
CA ALA A 37 -6.67 -28.24 9.71
C ALA A 37 -5.87 -28.87 8.56
N VAL A 38 -6.49 -29.77 7.80
CA VAL A 38 -5.86 -30.41 6.63
C VAL A 38 -5.61 -29.39 5.51
N THR A 39 -6.54 -28.45 5.30
CA THR A 39 -6.37 -27.37 4.31
C THR A 39 -5.20 -26.46 4.63
N GLN A 40 -5.04 -26.06 5.90
CA GLN A 40 -3.89 -25.26 6.32
C GLN A 40 -2.59 -26.04 6.21
N GLN A 41 -2.57 -27.32 6.63
CA GLN A 41 -1.38 -28.17 6.53
C GLN A 41 -0.89 -28.30 5.08
N LEU A 42 -1.81 -28.56 4.14
CA LEU A 42 -1.47 -28.64 2.72
C LEU A 42 -1.02 -27.28 2.15
N ALA A 43 -1.55 -26.17 2.65
CA ALA A 43 -1.08 -24.83 2.28
C ALA A 43 0.36 -24.58 2.75
N LEU A 44 0.70 -24.97 3.98
CA LEU A 44 2.09 -24.89 4.48
C LEU A 44 3.03 -25.75 3.63
N ASP A 45 2.64 -26.98 3.34
CA ASP A 45 3.42 -27.92 2.53
C ASP A 45 3.61 -27.40 1.09
N ALA A 46 2.57 -26.83 0.49
CA ALA A 46 2.64 -26.21 -0.83
C ALA A 46 3.58 -25.00 -0.84
N SER A 47 3.52 -24.12 0.17
CA SER A 47 4.42 -22.95 0.27
C SER A 47 5.89 -23.35 0.37
N LYS A 48 6.19 -24.44 1.08
CA LYS A 48 7.54 -24.98 1.21
C LYS A 48 8.01 -25.63 -0.08
N LEU A 49 7.12 -26.30 -0.81
CA LEU A 49 7.44 -26.94 -2.08
C LEU A 49 7.81 -25.92 -3.16
N VAL A 50 7.05 -24.83 -3.27
CA VAL A 50 7.27 -23.74 -4.24
C VAL A 50 8.63 -23.07 -4.03
N THR A 51 9.07 -22.95 -2.78
CA THR A 51 10.31 -22.23 -2.40
C THR A 51 11.57 -23.09 -2.43
N THR A 52 11.42 -24.40 -2.57
CA THR A 52 12.55 -25.33 -2.63
C THR A 52 13.13 -25.38 -4.05
N SER A 53 14.44 -25.24 -4.23
CA SER A 53 15.03 -25.34 -5.58
C SER A 53 14.95 -26.77 -6.13
N GLN A 54 14.87 -26.96 -7.45
CA GLN A 54 14.74 -28.30 -8.05
C GLN A 54 15.85 -29.28 -7.65
N GLN A 55 17.11 -28.82 -7.63
CA GLN A 55 18.25 -29.64 -7.22
C GLN A 55 18.14 -30.10 -5.75
N ARG A 56 17.49 -29.30 -4.90
CA ARG A 56 17.21 -29.64 -3.50
C ARG A 56 15.99 -30.55 -3.38
N LEU A 57 14.95 -30.29 -4.17
CA LEU A 57 13.75 -31.10 -4.20
C LEU A 57 14.05 -32.55 -4.62
N ALA A 58 14.96 -32.73 -5.58
CA ALA A 58 15.47 -34.04 -5.99
C ALA A 58 16.18 -34.81 -4.85
N GLN A 59 16.81 -34.07 -3.93
CA GLN A 59 17.47 -34.64 -2.74
C GLN A 59 16.52 -34.84 -1.56
N GLN A 60 15.36 -34.18 -1.57
CA GLN A 60 14.36 -34.16 -0.51
C GLN A 60 13.03 -34.84 -0.92
N SER A 61 13.04 -35.63 -1.99
CA SER A 61 11.86 -36.35 -2.51
C SER A 61 11.21 -37.29 -1.47
N GLY A 62 11.97 -37.69 -0.45
CA GLY A 62 11.49 -38.48 0.69
C GLY A 62 10.79 -37.71 1.80
N ALA A 63 10.82 -36.37 1.78
CA ALA A 63 10.34 -35.52 2.86
C ALA A 63 8.81 -35.55 3.02
N GLY A 64 8.34 -35.37 4.26
CA GLY A 64 6.92 -35.49 4.61
C GLY A 64 6.00 -34.54 3.84
N PHE A 65 6.43 -33.29 3.65
CA PHE A 65 5.65 -32.27 2.92
C PHE A 65 5.49 -32.61 1.42
N VAL A 66 6.53 -33.15 0.79
CA VAL A 66 6.50 -33.61 -0.61
C VAL A 66 5.52 -34.77 -0.74
N LYS A 67 5.62 -35.77 0.14
CA LYS A 67 4.76 -36.95 0.10
C LYS A 67 3.30 -36.62 0.36
N ARG A 68 3.00 -35.77 1.35
CA ARG A 68 1.61 -35.40 1.68
C ARG A 68 0.94 -34.68 0.52
N LEU A 69 1.61 -33.68 -0.06
CA LEU A 69 1.03 -32.94 -1.19
C LEU A 69 0.91 -33.83 -2.44
N ALA A 70 1.92 -34.65 -2.73
CA ALA A 70 1.90 -35.60 -3.84
C ALA A 70 0.78 -36.65 -3.73
N CYS A 71 0.58 -37.22 -2.54
CA CYS A 71 -0.51 -38.16 -2.27
C CYS A 71 -1.87 -37.47 -2.34
N ALA A 72 -1.97 -36.23 -1.85
CA ALA A 72 -3.20 -35.44 -1.88
C ALA A 72 -3.64 -35.13 -3.33
N ILE A 73 -2.70 -34.74 -4.19
CA ILE A 73 -2.96 -34.44 -5.61
C ILE A 73 -3.25 -35.71 -6.41
N SER A 74 -2.47 -36.78 -6.21
CA SER A 74 -2.57 -37.98 -7.05
C SER A 74 -3.61 -39.00 -6.59
N GLY A 75 -4.08 -38.92 -5.33
CA GLY A 75 -4.99 -39.89 -4.73
C GLY A 75 -4.41 -41.29 -4.50
N LYS A 76 -3.10 -41.51 -4.74
CA LYS A 76 -2.40 -42.79 -4.56
C LYS A 76 -1.55 -42.79 -3.29
N THR A 77 -1.35 -43.97 -2.69
CA THR A 77 -0.54 -44.16 -1.48
C THR A 77 0.96 -44.07 -1.76
N SER A 78 1.73 -43.67 -0.74
CA SER A 78 3.15 -43.28 -0.81
C SER A 78 4.16 -44.34 -1.29
N GLU A 79 3.71 -45.56 -1.58
CA GLU A 79 4.59 -46.67 -2.02
C GLU A 79 4.84 -46.71 -3.55
N ASP A 80 4.06 -46.00 -4.37
CA ASP A 80 4.05 -46.16 -5.84
C ASP A 80 4.73 -45.04 -6.66
N GLN A 81 5.34 -44.02 -6.04
CA GLN A 81 5.88 -42.85 -6.77
C GLN A 81 7.41 -42.80 -6.79
N LEU A 82 8.00 -43.17 -7.94
CA LEU A 82 9.36 -42.77 -8.32
C LEU A 82 9.30 -41.37 -8.95
N LEU A 83 9.70 -40.33 -8.20
CA LEU A 83 9.64 -38.93 -8.63
C LEU A 83 10.80 -38.58 -9.58
N ASN A 84 10.50 -38.30 -10.85
CA ASN A 84 11.48 -37.77 -11.82
C ASN A 84 11.57 -36.23 -11.77
N GLN A 85 12.60 -35.63 -12.37
CA GLN A 85 12.79 -34.17 -12.40
C GLN A 85 11.65 -33.40 -13.10
N MET A 86 11.05 -33.97 -14.15
CA MET A 86 9.87 -33.37 -14.80
C MET A 86 8.64 -33.38 -13.88
N ASP A 87 8.46 -34.43 -13.06
CA ASP A 87 7.33 -34.52 -12.12
C ASP A 87 7.48 -33.50 -10.98
N MET A 88 8.71 -33.19 -10.59
CA MET A 88 9.03 -32.20 -9.56
C MET A 88 8.66 -30.77 -9.97
N LEU A 89 8.93 -30.40 -11.23
CA LEU A 89 8.50 -29.12 -11.81
C LEU A 89 6.97 -29.02 -11.87
N GLN A 90 6.30 -30.10 -12.30
CA GLN A 90 4.84 -30.15 -12.27
C GLN A 90 4.29 -30.04 -10.85
N MET A 91 4.89 -30.70 -9.86
CA MET A 91 4.47 -30.60 -8.46
C MET A 91 4.59 -29.18 -7.90
N GLN A 92 5.65 -28.44 -8.25
CA GLN A 92 5.78 -27.03 -7.87
C GLN A 92 4.71 -26.15 -8.53
N LYS A 93 4.39 -26.43 -9.80
CA LYS A 93 3.27 -25.80 -10.51
C LYS A 93 1.92 -26.09 -9.82
N PHE A 94 1.64 -27.35 -9.47
CA PHE A 94 0.44 -27.72 -8.72
C PHE A 94 0.36 -27.04 -7.35
N ALA A 95 1.47 -26.97 -6.61
CA ALA A 95 1.53 -26.32 -5.31
C ALA A 95 1.25 -24.82 -5.40
N TRP A 96 1.81 -24.14 -6.40
CA TRP A 96 1.56 -22.72 -6.66
C TRP A 96 0.08 -22.44 -6.96
N HIS A 97 -0.50 -23.18 -7.91
CA HIS A 97 -1.92 -23.02 -8.28
C HIS A 97 -2.86 -23.43 -7.15
N TYR A 98 -2.49 -24.40 -6.32
CA TYR A 98 -3.25 -24.76 -5.11
C TYR A 98 -3.29 -23.60 -4.11
N LEU A 99 -2.16 -22.94 -3.84
CA LEU A 99 -2.11 -21.74 -3.00
C LEU A 99 -2.97 -20.60 -3.56
N GLN A 100 -2.93 -20.39 -4.88
CA GLN A 100 -3.77 -19.40 -5.56
C GLN A 100 -5.27 -19.71 -5.41
N GLN A 101 -5.68 -20.98 -5.55
CA GLN A 101 -7.08 -21.38 -5.36
C GLN A 101 -7.55 -21.24 -3.91
N LEU A 102 -6.71 -21.61 -2.94
CA LEU A 102 -7.03 -21.40 -1.52
C LEU A 102 -7.17 -19.91 -1.18
N GLN A 103 -6.31 -19.06 -1.73
CA GLN A 103 -6.38 -17.61 -1.56
C GLN A 103 -7.65 -17.04 -2.23
N TYR A 104 -7.94 -17.39 -3.48
CA TYR A 104 -9.14 -16.97 -4.21
C TYR A 104 -10.43 -17.35 -3.46
N GLN A 105 -10.48 -18.55 -2.89
CA GLN A 105 -11.62 -19.06 -2.14
C GLN A 105 -11.63 -18.65 -0.66
N ASN A 106 -10.67 -17.82 -0.22
CA ASN A 106 -10.54 -17.34 1.15
C ASN A 106 -10.42 -18.47 2.21
N LEU A 107 -9.74 -19.56 1.86
CA LEU A 107 -9.59 -20.76 2.69
C LEU A 107 -8.29 -20.80 3.50
N ILE A 108 -7.38 -19.83 3.32
CA ILE A 108 -6.17 -19.69 4.15
C ILE A 108 -6.53 -18.89 5.40
N ASN A 109 -6.28 -19.47 6.58
CA ASN A 109 -6.52 -18.76 7.85
C ASN A 109 -5.40 -17.74 8.14
N SER A 110 -5.66 -16.77 9.02
CA SER A 110 -4.68 -15.73 9.38
C SER A 110 -3.38 -16.30 9.95
N GLN A 111 -3.43 -17.51 10.51
CA GLN A 111 -2.38 -18.15 11.29
C GLN A 111 -1.38 -18.87 10.36
N ALA A 112 -1.86 -19.49 9.28
CA ALA A 112 -1.02 -20.10 8.25
C ALA A 112 -0.33 -19.05 7.36
N ILE A 113 -0.92 -17.86 7.19
CA ILE A 113 -0.38 -16.78 6.35
C ILE A 113 1.01 -16.36 6.80
N ALA A 114 1.26 -16.27 8.10
CA ALA A 114 2.58 -15.91 8.64
C ALA A 114 3.66 -16.90 8.19
N VAL A 115 3.38 -18.19 8.31
CA VAL A 115 4.32 -19.27 7.94
C VAL A 115 4.50 -19.32 6.42
N ILE A 116 3.41 -19.18 5.66
CA ILE A 116 3.44 -19.14 4.18
C ILE A 116 4.25 -17.94 3.68
N ARG A 117 4.02 -16.74 4.26
CA ARG A 117 4.75 -15.51 3.94
C ARG A 117 6.24 -15.67 4.16
N ASN A 118 6.65 -16.24 5.29
CA ASN A 118 8.06 -16.43 5.60
C ASN A 118 8.73 -17.47 4.70
N ASN A 119 8.04 -18.59 4.42
CA ASN A 119 8.54 -19.57 3.45
C ASN A 119 8.76 -18.90 2.08
N LEU A 120 7.79 -18.12 1.59
CA LEU A 120 7.84 -17.43 0.29
C LEU A 120 8.85 -16.26 0.27
N GLY A 121 9.05 -15.57 1.39
CA GLY A 121 10.01 -14.46 1.52
C GLY A 121 11.47 -14.86 1.33
N THR A 122 11.78 -16.16 1.40
CA THR A 122 13.13 -16.69 1.11
C THR A 122 13.52 -16.67 -0.37
N MET A 123 12.59 -16.34 -1.27
CA MET A 123 12.86 -16.15 -2.71
C MET A 123 13.39 -14.74 -2.99
N ASN A 124 14.68 -14.51 -2.71
CA ASN A 124 15.33 -13.23 -3.00
C ASN A 124 15.48 -13.00 -4.52
N GLU A 125 14.99 -11.83 -4.96
CA GLU A 125 15.24 -11.12 -6.23
C GLU A 125 14.37 -11.40 -7.47
N THR A 126 13.60 -12.49 -7.60
CA THR A 126 12.99 -12.79 -8.92
C THR A 126 11.48 -12.62 -9.11
N ILE A 127 10.64 -12.39 -8.08
CA ILE A 127 9.18 -12.32 -8.32
C ILE A 127 8.48 -11.30 -7.42
N ILE A 128 8.26 -10.11 -7.96
CA ILE A 128 7.46 -9.02 -7.37
C ILE A 128 5.99 -9.47 -7.19
N GLU A 129 5.47 -10.31 -8.09
CA GLU A 129 4.09 -10.82 -8.06
C GLU A 129 3.76 -11.68 -6.82
N THR A 130 4.73 -12.41 -6.24
CA THR A 130 4.51 -13.23 -5.04
C THR A 130 4.38 -12.36 -3.78
N ARG A 131 5.01 -11.18 -3.77
CA ARG A 131 4.89 -10.20 -2.69
C ARG A 131 3.56 -9.47 -2.73
N ASP A 132 3.11 -9.05 -3.91
CA ASP A 132 1.79 -8.43 -4.12
C ASP A 132 0.65 -9.41 -3.83
N PHE A 133 0.81 -10.70 -4.19
CA PHE A 133 -0.13 -11.77 -3.86
C PHE A 133 -0.35 -11.93 -2.34
N LEU A 134 0.73 -11.83 -1.55
CA LEU A 134 0.67 -11.95 -0.09
C LEU A 134 0.16 -10.67 0.58
N GLU A 135 0.58 -9.49 0.11
CA GLU A 135 0.06 -8.20 0.61
C GLU A 135 -1.46 -8.09 0.40
N GLN A 136 -1.98 -8.52 -0.77
CA GLN A 136 -3.43 -8.55 -1.03
C GLN A 136 -4.20 -9.56 -0.17
N ALA A 137 -3.60 -10.70 0.18
CA ALA A 137 -4.21 -11.70 1.07
C ALA A 137 -4.26 -11.21 2.52
N VAL A 138 -3.18 -10.58 2.98
CA VAL A 138 -3.06 -9.97 4.31
C VAL A 138 -4.06 -8.82 4.47
N ASP A 139 -4.11 -7.91 3.50
CA ASP A 139 -4.99 -6.74 3.54
C ASP A 139 -6.49 -7.12 3.51
N ARG A 140 -6.88 -8.14 2.72
CA ARG A 140 -8.28 -8.61 2.69
C ARG A 140 -8.71 -9.31 3.97
N ILE A 141 -7.80 -9.97 4.68
CA ILE A 141 -8.11 -10.71 5.92
C ILE A 141 -8.10 -9.77 7.13
N ASP A 142 -7.17 -8.81 7.18
CA ASP A 142 -7.17 -7.72 8.17
C ASP A 142 -8.42 -6.82 8.04
N GLN A 143 -8.96 -6.65 6.82
CA GLN A 143 -10.24 -5.99 6.60
C GLN A 143 -11.46 -6.83 7.06
N ARG A 144 -11.36 -8.16 7.09
CA ARG A 144 -12.46 -9.08 7.48
C ARG A 144 -12.58 -9.28 8.99
N LEU A 145 -11.50 -9.14 9.76
CA LEU A 145 -11.48 -9.29 11.23
C LEU A 145 -11.97 -8.04 11.99
N ARG A 146 -12.71 -7.13 11.35
CA ARG A 146 -13.19 -5.85 11.89
C ARG A 146 -14.25 -5.94 13.01
N HIS A 147 -14.47 -7.09 13.65
CA HIS A 147 -15.41 -7.19 14.78
C HIS A 147 -14.75 -7.62 16.09
N VAL A 148 -14.58 -6.59 16.93
CA VAL A 148 -14.61 -6.51 18.40
C VAL A 148 -14.80 -7.83 19.14
N GLU A 149 -13.75 -8.33 19.81
CA GLU A 149 -13.85 -9.03 21.10
C GLU A 149 -12.64 -8.71 22.02
N ASN A 150 -12.94 -8.14 23.20
CA ASN A 150 -12.15 -7.93 24.42
C ASN A 150 -10.60 -7.89 24.37
N ASN A 151 -10.04 -6.71 24.07
CA ASN A 151 -8.61 -6.35 24.23
C ASN A 151 -8.09 -6.31 25.67
N THR A 152 -8.91 -6.60 26.68
CA THR A 152 -8.53 -6.43 28.10
C THR A 152 -7.48 -7.47 28.53
N SER A 153 -7.52 -8.70 28.01
CA SER A 153 -6.53 -9.74 28.36
C SER A 153 -5.13 -9.44 27.81
N PHE A 154 -5.03 -9.00 26.56
CA PHE A 154 -3.76 -8.62 25.93
C PHE A 154 -3.12 -7.43 26.65
N ASN A 155 -3.92 -6.41 26.98
CA ASN A 155 -3.47 -5.25 27.77
C ASN A 155 -3.02 -5.67 29.17
N ASN A 156 -3.77 -6.53 29.87
CA ASN A 156 -3.40 -7.01 31.20
C ASN A 156 -2.11 -7.83 31.18
N TRP A 157 -1.91 -8.68 30.16
CA TRP A 157 -0.67 -9.42 29.96
C TRP A 157 0.51 -8.48 29.76
N ALA A 158 0.40 -7.52 28.82
CA ALA A 158 1.47 -6.55 28.55
C ALA A 158 1.80 -5.71 29.80
N LEU A 159 0.78 -5.21 30.51
CA LEU A 159 0.95 -4.46 31.76
C LEU A 159 1.62 -5.28 32.86
N HIS A 160 1.32 -6.59 32.97
CA HIS A 160 1.97 -7.48 33.94
C HIS A 160 3.47 -7.68 33.64
N ILE A 161 3.84 -7.83 32.36
CA ILE A 161 5.24 -7.93 31.94
C ILE A 161 5.96 -6.59 32.18
N GLU A 162 5.34 -5.48 31.81
CA GLU A 162 5.88 -4.12 32.00
C GLU A 162 6.08 -3.78 33.49
N ALA A 163 5.12 -4.14 34.35
CA ALA A 163 5.24 -3.95 35.81
C ALA A 163 6.42 -4.73 36.42
N ASN A 164 6.79 -5.86 35.81
CA ASN A 164 7.89 -6.73 36.24
C ASN A 164 9.14 -6.60 35.37
N LYS A 165 9.29 -5.50 34.61
CA LYS A 165 10.39 -5.27 33.63
C LYS A 165 11.79 -5.63 34.14
N ARG A 166 12.09 -5.40 35.43
CA ARG A 166 13.40 -5.70 36.04
C ARG A 166 13.74 -7.20 36.08
N GLN A 167 12.74 -8.07 36.27
CA GLN A 167 12.91 -9.52 36.29
C GLN A 167 13.15 -10.08 34.88
N TRP A 168 12.55 -9.45 33.87
CA TRP A 168 12.67 -9.88 32.48
C TRP A 168 13.99 -9.44 31.83
N LYS A 169 14.54 -8.27 32.21
CA LYS A 169 15.84 -7.76 31.72
C LYS A 169 17.05 -8.65 32.01
N SER A 170 16.99 -9.49 33.04
CA SER A 170 18.07 -10.44 33.36
C SER A 170 18.04 -11.71 32.48
N THR A 171 17.03 -11.87 31.62
CA THR A 171 16.93 -13.00 30.70
C THR A 171 17.70 -12.69 29.42
N PRO A 172 18.56 -13.60 28.92
CA PRO A 172 19.25 -13.45 27.64
C PRO A 172 18.27 -13.19 26.48
N LYS A 173 18.69 -12.39 25.49
CA LYS A 173 17.82 -11.79 24.45
C LYS A 173 16.96 -12.83 23.70
N ILE A 174 17.56 -13.92 23.23
CA ILE A 174 16.85 -14.92 22.41
C ILE A 174 15.89 -15.73 23.29
N LEU A 175 16.32 -16.12 24.48
CA LEU A 175 15.44 -16.77 25.45
C LEU A 175 14.28 -15.88 25.88
N LEU A 176 14.49 -14.57 26.03
CA LEU A 176 13.42 -13.62 26.33
C LEU A 176 12.38 -13.55 25.20
N ILE A 177 12.83 -13.47 23.95
CA ILE A 177 11.97 -13.49 22.76
C ILE A 177 11.12 -14.77 22.75
N LEU A 178 11.74 -15.94 22.85
CA LEU A 178 11.02 -17.21 22.85
C LEU A 178 10.06 -17.31 24.03
N ARG A 179 10.52 -16.95 25.23
CA ARG A 179 9.71 -17.04 26.44
C ARG A 179 8.46 -16.18 26.36
N LEU A 180 8.57 -14.93 25.94
CA LEU A 180 7.40 -14.04 25.80
C LEU A 180 6.52 -14.43 24.61
N THR A 181 7.09 -14.97 23.53
CA THR A 181 6.30 -15.47 22.39
C THR A 181 5.41 -16.66 22.79
N TYR A 182 5.98 -17.66 23.46
CA TYR A 182 5.21 -18.82 23.93
C TYR A 182 4.28 -18.47 25.11
N ASP A 183 4.69 -17.58 26.01
CA ASP A 183 3.84 -17.10 27.12
C ASP A 183 2.63 -16.31 26.62
N PHE A 184 2.82 -15.45 25.61
CA PHE A 184 1.74 -14.72 24.96
C PHE A 184 0.73 -15.67 24.33
N MET A 185 1.18 -16.71 23.64
CA MET A 185 0.30 -17.74 23.07
C MET A 185 -0.46 -18.54 24.14
N ARG A 186 0.24 -19.01 25.18
CA ARG A 186 -0.37 -19.80 26.27
C ARG A 186 -1.35 -19.00 27.11
N SER A 187 -1.14 -17.69 27.24
CA SER A 187 -2.04 -16.77 27.94
C SER A 187 -3.35 -16.51 27.17
N HIS A 188 -3.40 -16.89 25.88
CA HIS A 188 -4.53 -16.61 24.99
C HIS A 188 -4.94 -17.83 24.14
N PRO A 189 -5.25 -18.99 24.75
CA PRO A 189 -5.42 -20.27 24.03
C PRO A 189 -6.71 -20.36 23.20
N SER A 190 -7.69 -19.50 23.44
CA SER A 190 -9.00 -19.49 22.77
C SER A 190 -9.16 -18.36 21.74
N VAL A 191 -8.11 -17.59 21.47
CA VAL A 191 -8.16 -16.42 20.57
C VAL A 191 -7.34 -16.69 19.31
N ALA A 192 -7.95 -16.45 18.14
CA ALA A 192 -7.24 -16.47 16.86
C ALA A 192 -6.36 -15.22 16.74
N LEU A 193 -5.08 -15.35 17.10
CA LEU A 193 -4.11 -14.25 17.07
C LEU A 193 -3.86 -13.78 15.63
N CYS A 194 -4.09 -12.50 15.34
CA CYS A 194 -3.71 -11.90 14.07
C CYS A 194 -2.36 -11.18 14.16
N THR A 195 -1.74 -10.89 13.00
CA THR A 195 -0.48 -10.14 12.90
C THR A 195 -0.53 -8.79 13.62
N ARG A 196 -1.68 -8.11 13.57
CA ARG A 196 -1.90 -6.84 14.27
C ARG A 196 -1.93 -7.00 15.79
N ASP A 197 -2.50 -8.07 16.34
CA ASP A 197 -2.49 -8.31 17.80
C ASP A 197 -1.09 -8.60 18.31
N ILE A 198 -0.34 -9.41 17.56
CA ILE A 198 1.05 -9.73 17.86
C ILE A 198 1.91 -8.45 17.78
N GLY A 199 1.68 -7.61 16.76
CA GLY A 199 2.36 -6.31 16.62
C GLY A 199 2.05 -5.33 17.76
N ASN A 200 0.77 -5.12 18.07
CA ASN A 200 0.35 -4.12 19.05
C ASN A 200 0.74 -4.47 20.49
N TYR A 201 0.78 -5.77 20.83
CA TYR A 201 0.98 -6.23 22.20
C TYR A 201 2.29 -6.96 22.42
N LEU A 202 2.61 -8.02 21.68
CA LEU A 202 3.85 -8.79 21.90
C LEU A 202 5.10 -8.02 21.45
N VAL A 203 5.10 -7.51 20.21
CA VAL A 203 6.24 -6.76 19.64
C VAL A 203 6.47 -5.49 20.45
N ASN A 204 5.43 -4.71 20.72
CA ASN A 204 5.53 -3.50 21.54
C ASN A 204 6.06 -3.80 22.96
N THR A 205 5.65 -4.91 23.59
CA THR A 205 6.17 -5.32 24.91
C THR A 205 7.66 -5.69 24.85
N LEU A 206 8.10 -6.38 23.79
CA LEU A 206 9.51 -6.71 23.56
C LEU A 206 10.36 -5.47 23.25
N GLU A 207 9.85 -4.54 22.44
CA GLU A 207 10.49 -3.25 22.16
C GLU A 207 10.64 -2.42 23.44
N LYS A 208 9.61 -2.40 24.30
CA LYS A 208 9.70 -1.82 25.65
C LYS A 208 10.68 -2.54 26.56
N LEU A 209 11.10 -3.76 26.25
CA LEU A 209 12.16 -4.50 26.95
C LEU A 209 13.54 -4.33 26.32
N ASP A 210 13.70 -3.37 25.40
CA ASP A 210 14.93 -3.05 24.67
C ASP A 210 15.34 -4.15 23.66
N VAL A 211 14.38 -4.92 23.14
CA VAL A 211 14.59 -5.89 22.04
C VAL A 211 14.19 -5.23 20.71
N ASN A 212 15.14 -5.11 19.78
CA ASN A 212 14.83 -4.68 18.42
C ASN A 212 14.18 -5.82 17.63
N CYS A 213 12.86 -5.76 17.44
CA CYS A 213 12.12 -6.79 16.69
C CYS A 213 12.28 -6.67 15.16
N ASP A 214 12.77 -5.55 14.65
CA ASP A 214 13.03 -5.33 13.21
C ASP A 214 14.47 -5.68 12.81
N GLU A 215 15.28 -6.18 13.74
CA GLU A 215 16.61 -6.69 13.47
C GLU A 215 16.57 -7.94 12.58
N GLU A 216 17.30 -7.90 11.47
CA GLU A 216 17.51 -9.04 10.57
C GLU A 216 18.62 -9.94 11.11
N VAL A 217 18.28 -11.21 11.34
CA VAL A 217 19.19 -12.23 11.88
C VAL A 217 19.13 -13.46 10.99
N LYS A 218 20.28 -14.05 10.66
CA LYS A 218 20.29 -15.35 9.99
C LYS A 218 19.86 -16.42 10.98
N LEU A 219 19.03 -17.35 10.54
CA LEU A 219 18.51 -18.40 11.42
C LEU A 219 19.65 -19.23 12.05
N ILE A 220 20.76 -19.45 11.35
CA ILE A 220 21.95 -20.13 11.90
C ILE A 220 22.62 -19.33 13.04
N ASP A 221 22.68 -18.00 12.94
CA ASP A 221 23.25 -17.13 13.96
C ASP A 221 22.34 -17.14 15.20
N PHE A 222 21.03 -17.07 14.97
CA PHE A 222 20.00 -17.19 16.02
C PHE A 222 20.09 -18.54 16.76
N ILE A 223 20.20 -19.66 16.03
CA ILE A 223 20.31 -20.99 16.63
C ILE A 223 21.65 -21.17 17.36
N SER A 224 22.74 -20.63 16.82
CA SER A 224 24.07 -20.70 17.45
C SER A 224 24.09 -19.94 18.77
N GLU A 225 23.53 -18.73 18.80
CA GLU A 225 23.40 -17.95 20.04
C GLU A 225 22.39 -18.56 21.02
N LEU A 226 21.31 -19.18 20.53
CA LEU A 226 20.36 -19.91 21.36
C LEU A 226 21.03 -21.10 22.06
N ILE A 227 21.91 -21.85 21.39
CA ILE A 227 22.67 -22.95 21.99
C ILE A 227 23.47 -22.47 23.22
N ASP A 228 24.13 -21.31 23.08
CA ASP A 228 24.89 -20.67 24.17
C ASP A 228 23.97 -20.23 25.31
N GLN A 229 22.85 -19.62 24.97
CA GLN A 229 21.90 -19.14 25.98
C GLN A 229 21.22 -20.28 26.73
N ILE A 230 20.95 -21.44 26.11
CA ILE A 230 20.37 -22.64 26.76
C ILE A 230 21.31 -23.23 27.84
N ALA A 231 22.63 -23.06 27.69
CA ALA A 231 23.59 -23.58 28.67
C ALA A 231 23.38 -23.00 30.08
N PHE A 232 22.78 -21.80 30.17
CA PHE A 232 22.52 -21.11 31.44
C PHE A 232 21.30 -21.65 32.22
N PRO A 233 20.08 -21.76 31.64
CA PRO A 233 18.91 -22.36 32.31
C PRO A 233 18.87 -23.90 32.25
N GLY A 234 19.63 -24.53 31.34
CA GLY A 234 19.60 -25.96 31.06
C GLY A 234 18.55 -26.37 30.02
N ILE A 235 18.81 -27.50 29.35
CA ILE A 235 17.98 -28.00 28.24
C ILE A 235 16.53 -28.30 28.66
N ASP A 236 16.31 -28.74 29.90
CA ASP A 236 14.97 -29.06 30.40
C ASP A 236 14.10 -27.80 30.56
N GLN A 237 14.69 -26.66 30.95
CA GLN A 237 13.97 -25.39 31.01
C GLN A 237 13.64 -24.87 29.60
N TYR A 238 14.55 -25.07 28.64
CA TYR A 238 14.28 -24.74 27.23
C TYR A 238 13.14 -25.60 26.65
N ARG A 239 13.16 -26.92 26.90
CA ARG A 239 12.09 -27.85 26.48
C ARG A 239 10.74 -27.42 27.04
N ASN A 240 10.67 -27.15 28.34
CA ASN A 240 9.45 -26.66 28.98
C ASN A 240 8.99 -25.30 28.42
N MET A 241 9.93 -24.43 28.02
CA MET A 241 9.60 -23.12 27.47
C MET A 241 8.90 -23.23 26.11
N ILE A 242 9.36 -24.10 25.22
CA ILE A 242 8.80 -24.26 23.87
C ILE A 242 7.68 -25.32 23.79
N ASP A 243 7.38 -26.01 24.88
CA ASP A 243 6.41 -27.12 24.90
C ASP A 243 5.00 -26.70 24.42
N LEU A 244 4.43 -27.44 23.48
CA LEU A 244 3.06 -27.19 23.01
C LEU A 244 2.10 -28.12 23.73
N SER A 245 1.36 -27.55 24.66
CA SER A 245 0.32 -28.26 25.39
C SER A 245 -1.01 -27.54 25.31
N PHE A 246 -2.07 -28.33 25.29
CA PHE A 246 -3.45 -27.88 25.41
C PHE A 246 -4.21 -28.88 26.26
N ASP A 247 -5.02 -28.39 27.20
CA ASP A 247 -5.71 -29.21 28.20
C ASP A 247 -4.77 -30.17 28.95
N VAL A 248 -4.79 -31.47 28.62
CA VAL A 248 -3.95 -32.55 29.20
C VAL A 248 -3.00 -33.15 28.15
N HIS A 249 -3.04 -32.66 26.91
CA HIS A 249 -2.27 -33.21 25.79
C HIS A 249 -1.03 -32.38 25.52
N ILE A 250 0.06 -33.06 25.21
CA ILE A 250 1.34 -32.47 24.80
C ILE A 250 1.59 -32.92 23.35
N VAL A 251 1.83 -31.95 22.47
CA VAL A 251 2.18 -32.21 21.07
C VAL A 251 3.67 -32.52 21.01
N ASP A 252 4.02 -33.77 20.68
CA ASP A 252 5.41 -34.21 20.70
C ASP A 252 6.25 -33.57 19.59
N SER A 253 7.54 -33.34 19.88
CA SER A 253 8.52 -32.74 18.95
C SER A 253 8.59 -33.48 17.61
N HIS A 254 8.48 -34.81 17.64
CA HIS A 254 8.50 -35.64 16.44
C HIS A 254 7.24 -35.42 15.58
N PHE A 255 6.07 -35.25 16.18
CA PHE A 255 4.84 -34.87 15.48
C PHE A 255 4.98 -33.51 14.80
N ILE A 256 5.52 -32.51 15.50
CA ILE A 256 5.70 -31.16 14.96
C ILE A 256 6.61 -31.19 13.73
N GLN A 257 7.81 -31.76 13.88
CA GLN A 257 8.80 -31.87 12.80
C GLN A 257 8.26 -32.67 11.60
N LYS A 258 7.38 -33.64 11.84
CA LYS A 258 6.77 -34.43 10.77
C LYS A 258 5.64 -33.68 10.06
N ASN A 259 4.82 -32.90 10.77
CA ASN A 259 3.55 -32.40 10.26
C ASN A 259 3.55 -30.92 9.85
N ILE A 260 4.47 -30.10 10.35
CA ILE A 260 4.49 -28.65 10.11
C ILE A 260 5.70 -28.28 9.26
N SER A 261 5.52 -27.38 8.29
CA SER A 261 6.53 -27.03 7.28
C SER A 261 7.11 -25.60 7.45
N GLY A 262 7.29 -25.16 8.70
CA GLY A 262 7.95 -23.90 9.06
C GLY A 262 9.43 -24.10 9.41
N THR A 263 10.34 -23.35 8.76
CA THR A 263 11.80 -23.58 8.85
C THR A 263 12.37 -23.12 10.19
N GLY A 264 12.05 -21.90 10.62
CA GLY A 264 12.49 -21.34 11.89
C GLY A 264 11.78 -22.01 13.07
N PHE A 265 10.50 -22.32 12.91
CA PHE A 265 9.71 -23.02 13.94
C PHE A 265 10.23 -24.45 14.20
N ASN A 266 10.41 -25.27 13.16
CA ASN A 266 10.91 -26.64 13.34
C ASN A 266 12.36 -26.68 13.87
N ALA A 267 13.17 -25.67 13.56
CA ALA A 267 14.55 -25.62 14.04
C ALA A 267 14.63 -25.60 15.57
N LEU A 268 13.64 -25.01 16.26
CA LEU A 268 13.57 -24.98 17.73
C LEU A 268 13.37 -26.38 18.34
N TYR A 269 12.50 -27.19 17.74
CA TYR A 269 12.17 -28.55 18.21
C TYR A 269 13.25 -29.54 17.84
N PHE A 270 13.83 -29.41 16.63
CA PHE A 270 14.99 -30.20 16.25
C PHE A 270 16.19 -29.93 17.18
N LEU A 271 16.41 -28.65 17.53
CA LEU A 271 17.43 -28.27 18.51
C LEU A 271 17.17 -28.94 19.86
N SER A 272 15.93 -28.95 20.35
CA SER A 272 15.56 -29.64 21.61
C SER A 272 15.98 -31.11 21.61
N ASP A 273 15.81 -31.81 20.48
CA ASP A 273 16.10 -33.24 20.37
C ASP A 273 17.60 -33.54 20.19
N GLN A 274 18.35 -32.63 19.54
CA GLN A 274 19.77 -32.82 19.23
C GLN A 274 20.73 -32.01 20.11
N TYR A 275 20.24 -31.18 21.03
CA TYR A 275 21.04 -30.22 21.82
C TYR A 275 22.27 -30.85 22.46
N GLU A 276 22.10 -31.93 23.21
CA GLU A 276 23.19 -32.60 23.93
C GLU A 276 24.29 -33.07 22.97
N ARG A 277 23.91 -33.65 21.83
CA ARG A 277 24.84 -34.13 20.80
C ARG A 277 25.56 -32.99 20.09
N ILE A 278 24.89 -31.85 19.90
CA ILE A 278 25.48 -30.65 19.31
C ILE A 278 26.47 -30.01 20.29
N VAL A 279 26.11 -29.90 21.57
CA VAL A 279 26.97 -29.36 22.62
C VAL A 279 28.21 -30.22 22.82
N ASP A 280 28.08 -31.55 22.86
CA ASP A 280 29.20 -32.48 23.01
C ASP A 280 30.28 -32.27 21.93
N LEU A 281 29.88 -31.99 20.69
CA LEU A 281 30.81 -31.81 19.55
C LEU A 281 31.27 -30.37 19.36
N THR A 282 30.48 -29.38 19.78
CA THR A 282 30.88 -27.97 19.75
C THR A 282 31.74 -27.58 20.95
N SER A 283 31.71 -28.37 22.03
CA SER A 283 32.58 -28.20 23.21
C SER A 283 33.95 -28.88 23.05
N ASP A 284 34.13 -29.73 22.02
CA ASP A 284 35.41 -30.36 21.71
C ASP A 284 36.31 -29.38 20.96
N SER A 285 37.36 -28.91 21.64
CA SER A 285 38.32 -27.92 21.11
C SER A 285 39.16 -28.42 19.93
N GLU A 286 39.26 -29.74 19.70
CA GLU A 286 39.94 -30.29 18.51
C GLU A 286 39.03 -30.29 17.28
N LEU A 287 37.71 -30.47 17.47
CA LEU A 287 36.71 -30.50 16.39
C LEU A 287 36.13 -29.12 16.07
N CYS A 288 35.99 -28.24 17.07
CA CYS A 288 35.39 -26.92 16.98
C CYS A 288 36.38 -25.82 17.38
N ASN A 289 37.31 -25.49 16.47
CA ASN A 289 38.43 -24.56 16.72
C ASN A 289 38.22 -23.12 16.20
N SER A 290 37.06 -22.84 15.60
CA SER A 290 36.70 -21.54 15.02
C SER A 290 35.19 -21.43 14.85
N ASP A 291 34.66 -20.21 14.75
CA ASP A 291 33.24 -19.97 14.50
C ASP A 291 32.76 -20.63 13.19
N ALA A 292 33.60 -20.62 12.15
CA ALA A 292 33.33 -21.32 10.90
C ALA A 292 33.24 -22.85 11.06
N ALA A 293 34.05 -23.45 11.96
CA ALA A 293 33.94 -24.87 12.28
C ALA A 293 32.65 -25.16 13.06
N ARG A 294 32.28 -24.26 13.97
CA ARG A 294 31.05 -24.33 14.77
C ARG A 294 29.80 -24.30 13.90
N GLU A 295 29.69 -23.32 13.02
CA GLU A 295 28.59 -23.21 12.04
C GLU A 295 28.50 -24.46 11.16
N LYS A 296 29.65 -25.01 10.74
CA LYS A 296 29.71 -26.22 9.91
C LYS A 296 29.25 -27.46 10.67
N ILE A 297 29.55 -27.58 11.97
CA ILE A 297 29.07 -28.67 12.83
C ILE A 297 27.55 -28.55 13.00
N ILE A 298 27.05 -27.37 13.37
CA ILE A 298 25.62 -27.10 13.55
C ILE A 298 24.86 -27.39 12.24
N SER A 299 25.32 -26.85 11.11
CA SER A 299 24.73 -27.09 9.79
C SER A 299 24.72 -28.57 9.40
N LYS A 300 25.73 -29.36 9.83
CA LYS A 300 25.80 -30.79 9.55
C LYS A 300 24.79 -31.59 10.39
N PHE A 301 24.49 -31.17 11.62
CA PHE A 301 23.51 -31.82 12.50
C PHE A 301 22.08 -31.62 12.03
N PHE A 302 21.71 -30.38 11.75
CA PHE A 302 20.42 -30.05 11.13
C PHE A 302 20.29 -30.64 9.72
N GLY A 303 21.41 -31.03 9.09
CA GLY A 303 21.45 -31.88 7.91
C GLY A 303 20.93 -31.20 6.64
N LYS A 304 20.76 -31.99 5.58
CA LYS A 304 20.23 -31.49 4.29
C LYS A 304 18.74 -31.14 4.34
N GLU A 305 18.00 -31.63 5.33
CA GLU A 305 16.56 -31.41 5.48
C GLU A 305 16.23 -29.98 5.93
N PHE A 306 17.11 -29.34 6.71
CA PHE A 306 17.02 -27.94 7.15
C PHE A 306 17.91 -26.99 6.32
N SER A 307 17.86 -27.09 5.00
CA SER A 307 18.68 -26.27 4.08
C SER A 307 18.38 -24.75 4.10
N GLY A 308 17.45 -24.30 4.93
CA GLY A 308 17.07 -22.89 5.13
C GLY A 308 17.67 -22.22 6.37
N LEU A 309 18.62 -22.84 7.07
CA LEU A 309 19.30 -22.19 8.20
C LEU A 309 20.09 -20.93 7.79
N SER A 310 20.48 -20.79 6.52
CA SER A 310 21.13 -19.58 6.02
C SER A 310 20.16 -18.44 5.67
N THR A 311 18.85 -18.64 5.86
CA THR A 311 17.82 -17.62 5.62
C THR A 311 17.90 -16.51 6.65
N SER A 312 17.83 -15.26 6.19
CA SER A 312 17.66 -14.08 7.05
C SER A 312 16.20 -13.88 7.42
N TYR A 313 15.95 -13.62 8.70
CA TYR A 313 14.65 -13.32 9.27
C TYR A 313 14.73 -12.02 10.05
N SER A 314 13.76 -11.12 9.91
CA SER A 314 13.50 -10.19 11.00
C SER A 314 12.97 -10.97 12.22
N ILE A 315 13.38 -10.56 13.42
CA ILE A 315 12.90 -11.17 14.67
C ILE A 315 11.36 -11.17 14.73
N ARG A 316 10.72 -10.10 14.25
CA ARG A 316 9.27 -9.96 14.10
C ARG A 316 8.67 -11.06 13.22
N HIS A 317 9.26 -11.32 12.05
CA HIS A 317 8.78 -12.37 11.16
C HIS A 317 8.98 -13.76 11.77
N LEU A 318 10.10 -14.03 12.45
CA LEU A 318 10.32 -15.30 13.13
C LEU A 318 9.27 -15.56 14.22
N MET A 319 8.87 -14.54 14.98
CA MET A 319 7.79 -14.66 15.98
C MET A 319 6.45 -15.00 15.33
N TYR A 320 6.12 -14.38 14.20
CA TYR A 320 4.90 -14.72 13.44
C TYR A 320 4.93 -16.18 12.97
N GLU A 321 6.07 -16.70 12.53
CA GLU A 321 6.22 -18.11 12.16
C GLU A 321 5.98 -19.04 13.35
N ILE A 322 6.56 -18.71 14.51
CA ILE A 322 6.47 -19.52 15.72
C ILE A 322 5.01 -19.60 16.19
N ILE A 323 4.31 -18.47 16.28
CA ILE A 323 2.91 -18.43 16.72
C ILE A 323 2.01 -19.16 15.72
N GLY A 324 2.15 -18.87 14.43
CA GLY A 324 1.35 -19.52 13.38
C GLY A 324 1.59 -21.03 13.31
N GLY A 325 2.86 -21.45 13.34
CA GLY A 325 3.26 -22.85 13.34
C GLY A 325 2.75 -23.62 14.57
N SER A 326 2.78 -22.99 15.74
CA SER A 326 2.29 -23.58 16.99
C SER A 326 0.77 -23.80 16.98
N GLN A 327 0.00 -22.81 16.52
CA GLN A 327 -1.47 -22.94 16.44
C GLN A 327 -1.89 -24.00 15.42
N VAL A 328 -1.26 -24.02 14.24
CA VAL A 328 -1.53 -25.05 13.23
C VAL A 328 -1.11 -26.44 13.74
N ALA A 329 0.01 -26.56 14.47
CA ALA A 329 0.41 -27.83 15.08
C ALA A 329 -0.66 -28.37 16.04
N ILE A 330 -1.21 -27.52 16.90
CA ILE A 330 -2.26 -27.88 17.85
C ILE A 330 -3.54 -28.28 17.10
N ASP A 331 -3.96 -27.53 16.09
CA ASP A 331 -5.19 -27.80 15.34
C ASP A 331 -5.09 -29.11 14.54
N VAL A 332 -3.94 -29.36 13.89
CA VAL A 332 -3.66 -30.61 13.17
C VAL A 332 -3.58 -31.78 14.14
N TYR A 333 -2.96 -31.60 15.31
CA TYR A 333 -2.90 -32.63 16.34
C TYR A 333 -4.31 -32.97 16.86
N LYS A 334 -5.14 -31.95 17.12
CA LYS A 334 -6.53 -32.14 17.55
C LYS A 334 -7.37 -32.85 16.50
N ASP A 335 -7.22 -32.50 15.22
CA ASP A 335 -7.97 -33.15 14.14
C ASP A 335 -7.57 -34.62 13.98
N GLN A 336 -6.26 -34.91 13.94
CA GLN A 336 -5.74 -36.27 13.76
C GLN A 336 -6.05 -37.21 14.94
N HIS A 337 -6.19 -36.66 16.15
CA HIS A 337 -6.51 -37.41 17.36
C HIS A 337 -7.99 -37.32 17.78
N GLY A 338 -8.84 -36.64 16.99
CA GLY A 338 -10.26 -36.48 17.28
C GLY A 338 -10.57 -35.65 18.54
N LEU A 339 -9.68 -34.73 18.91
CA LEU A 339 -9.74 -33.89 20.11
C LEU A 339 -10.34 -32.50 19.84
N ASN A 340 -10.70 -32.19 18.59
CA ASN A 340 -11.47 -30.98 18.30
C ASN A 340 -12.80 -31.06 19.04
N PRO A 341 -13.25 -30.00 19.74
CA PRO A 341 -14.59 -29.97 20.30
C PRO A 341 -15.54 -30.27 19.14
N ILE A 342 -16.43 -31.24 19.34
CA ILE A 342 -17.59 -31.41 18.49
C ILE A 342 -18.32 -30.07 18.60
N LEU A 343 -18.08 -29.16 17.65
CA LEU A 343 -19.12 -28.23 17.26
C LEU A 343 -20.35 -29.11 17.12
N GLU A 344 -21.46 -28.74 17.75
CA GLU A 344 -22.76 -29.14 17.26
C GLU A 344 -22.88 -28.65 15.80
N VAL A 345 -22.21 -29.34 14.88
CA VAL A 345 -22.93 -29.83 13.72
C VAL A 345 -24.05 -30.63 14.34
N ALA A 346 -25.27 -30.15 14.15
CA ALA A 346 -26.46 -30.95 14.31
C ALA A 346 -26.31 -32.22 13.45
N ALA A 347 -25.60 -33.22 13.97
CA ALA A 347 -25.64 -34.59 13.56
C ALA A 347 -26.37 -35.32 14.68
N GLY A 348 -27.67 -35.04 14.82
CA GLY A 348 -28.51 -35.78 15.75
C GLY A 348 -28.53 -37.26 15.35
N LYS A 349 -28.05 -38.15 16.21
CA LYS A 349 -28.43 -39.57 16.18
C LYS A 349 -29.95 -39.68 16.34
N PRO A 350 -30.63 -40.63 15.66
CA PRO A 350 -32.01 -40.98 15.99
C PRO A 350 -32.03 -41.68 17.37
N PRO A 351 -32.82 -41.15 18.32
CA PRO A 351 -33.86 -41.98 18.96
C PRO A 351 -35.14 -41.16 19.28
N PRO A 352 -36.34 -41.75 19.45
CA PRO A 352 -36.86 -43.05 19.05
C PRO A 352 -37.53 -42.95 17.66
N GLU A 353 -38.17 -44.02 17.19
CA GLU A 353 -39.07 -43.97 16.02
C GLU A 353 -40.18 -42.93 16.24
N GLU A 354 -39.93 -41.67 15.92
CA GLU A 354 -40.96 -40.71 15.58
C GLU A 354 -40.71 -40.28 14.15
N THR A 355 -41.70 -40.61 13.32
CA THR A 355 -41.79 -40.27 11.91
C THR A 355 -41.86 -38.75 11.77
N VAL A 356 -40.73 -38.06 11.86
CA VAL A 356 -40.64 -36.63 11.57
C VAL A 356 -40.25 -36.46 10.11
N THR A 357 -41.28 -36.24 9.30
CA THR A 357 -41.20 -35.82 7.89
C THR A 357 -40.43 -34.49 7.80
N LEU A 358 -39.16 -34.54 7.39
CA LEU A 358 -38.39 -33.36 7.00
C LEU A 358 -39.02 -32.75 5.72
N LEU A 359 -39.77 -31.65 5.88
CA LEU A 359 -40.20 -30.80 4.77
C LEU A 359 -39.08 -29.77 4.47
N PRO A 360 -38.72 -29.51 3.20
CA PRO A 360 -37.76 -28.46 2.84
C PRO A 360 -38.36 -27.07 3.13
N SER A 361 -37.59 -26.20 3.79
CA SER A 361 -37.97 -24.81 4.11
C SER A 361 -37.81 -23.88 2.90
N LEU A 362 -38.68 -22.88 2.78
CA LEU A 362 -38.69 -21.91 1.68
C LEU A 362 -37.62 -20.80 1.86
N PRO A 363 -37.13 -20.15 0.79
CA PRO A 363 -36.27 -18.96 0.90
C PRO A 363 -36.92 -17.81 1.65
N ASP A 364 -36.12 -17.07 2.43
CA ASP A 364 -36.50 -15.74 2.89
C ASP A 364 -36.75 -14.78 1.72
N ILE A 365 -37.78 -13.94 1.85
CA ILE A 365 -38.16 -12.95 0.84
C ILE A 365 -37.56 -11.60 1.22
N HIS A 366 -36.37 -11.29 0.69
CA HIS A 366 -35.68 -10.02 0.95
C HIS A 366 -36.11 -8.86 0.05
N ALA A 367 -36.67 -9.15 -1.12
CA ALA A 367 -37.11 -8.16 -2.10
C ALA A 367 -38.41 -8.63 -2.78
N HIS A 368 -39.35 -7.70 -2.98
CA HIS A 368 -40.64 -7.96 -3.58
C HIS A 368 -41.17 -6.70 -4.27
N THR A 369 -41.42 -6.79 -5.58
CA THR A 369 -41.80 -5.66 -6.44
C THR A 369 -43.00 -4.83 -5.92
N PHE A 370 -44.03 -5.47 -5.34
CA PHE A 370 -45.12 -4.75 -4.68
C PHE A 370 -44.75 -4.18 -3.29
N PHE A 371 -44.21 -4.98 -2.35
CA PHE A 371 -44.01 -4.52 -0.97
C PHE A 371 -42.88 -3.50 -0.79
N ASP A 372 -41.91 -3.46 -1.71
CA ASP A 372 -40.85 -2.45 -1.75
C ASP A 372 -41.31 -1.12 -2.38
N GLY A 373 -42.51 -1.11 -2.99
CA GLY A 373 -43.15 0.09 -3.50
C GLY A 373 -43.70 1.02 -2.40
N LYS A 374 -44.00 2.26 -2.78
CA LYS A 374 -44.60 3.28 -1.90
C LYS A 374 -46.12 3.05 -1.72
N HIS A 375 -46.50 1.91 -1.15
CA HIS A 375 -47.90 1.58 -0.81
C HIS A 375 -48.16 1.72 0.70
N SER A 376 -49.39 2.08 1.08
CA SER A 376 -49.80 2.16 2.49
C SER A 376 -49.85 0.77 3.13
N ASP A 377 -49.74 0.73 4.46
CA ASP A 377 -49.84 -0.53 5.23
C ASP A 377 -51.18 -1.24 5.01
N GLU A 378 -52.26 -0.47 4.82
CA GLU A 378 -53.58 -1.01 4.50
C GLU A 378 -53.63 -1.66 3.11
N SER A 379 -52.97 -1.07 2.11
CA SER A 379 -52.81 -1.67 0.78
C SER A 379 -51.97 -2.95 0.83
N LYS A 380 -50.87 -2.97 1.59
CA LYS A 380 -50.02 -4.16 1.78
C LYS A 380 -50.78 -5.29 2.49
N ARG A 381 -51.53 -4.96 3.54
CA ARG A 381 -52.40 -5.89 4.25
C ARG A 381 -53.50 -6.44 3.34
N SER A 382 -54.14 -5.59 2.55
CA SER A 382 -55.18 -5.98 1.59
C SER A 382 -54.62 -6.91 0.51
N TYR A 383 -53.42 -6.64 -0.01
CA TYR A 383 -52.75 -7.49 -1.00
C TYR A 383 -52.61 -8.94 -0.50
N LEU A 384 -52.16 -9.09 0.75
CA LEU A 384 -51.99 -10.39 1.41
C LEU A 384 -53.35 -11.08 1.65
N LEU A 385 -54.37 -10.33 2.09
CA LEU A 385 -55.72 -10.87 2.30
C LEU A 385 -56.34 -11.45 1.01
N LEU A 386 -56.07 -10.83 -0.14
CA LEU A 386 -56.61 -11.30 -1.41
C LEU A 386 -56.15 -12.73 -1.75
N LEU A 387 -55.00 -13.19 -1.25
CA LEU A 387 -54.53 -14.58 -1.47
C LEU A 387 -55.52 -15.64 -0.93
N ALA A 388 -56.36 -15.29 0.06
CA ALA A 388 -57.42 -16.15 0.57
C ALA A 388 -58.50 -16.47 -0.48
N LEU A 389 -58.64 -15.62 -1.51
CA LEU A 389 -59.63 -15.78 -2.57
C LEU A 389 -59.25 -16.90 -3.57
N CYS A 390 -57.99 -17.31 -3.61
CA CYS A 390 -57.47 -18.30 -4.56
C CYS A 390 -57.84 -19.75 -4.22
N VAL A 391 -58.26 -20.01 -2.98
CA VAL A 391 -58.57 -21.34 -2.46
C VAL A 391 -60.05 -21.47 -2.10
N ASP A 392 -60.52 -22.69 -1.84
CA ASP A 392 -61.91 -22.92 -1.40
C ASP A 392 -62.11 -22.61 0.08
N THR A 393 -61.24 -23.15 0.92
CA THR A 393 -61.29 -23.11 2.38
C THR A 393 -59.87 -23.03 2.94
N ALA A 394 -59.73 -22.65 4.21
CA ALA A 394 -58.45 -22.62 4.92
C ALA A 394 -57.74 -23.99 4.90
N ALA A 395 -58.49 -25.09 4.87
CA ALA A 395 -57.98 -26.46 4.75
C ALA A 395 -57.19 -26.73 3.44
N SER A 396 -57.25 -25.80 2.48
CA SER A 396 -56.49 -25.90 1.23
C SER A 396 -55.02 -25.51 1.41
N PHE A 397 -54.65 -24.80 2.47
CA PHE A 397 -53.27 -24.42 2.75
C PHE A 397 -52.56 -25.51 3.54
N ASN A 398 -51.54 -26.12 2.94
CA ASN A 398 -50.62 -27.02 3.63
C ASN A 398 -49.51 -26.22 4.34
N ALA A 399 -48.60 -26.91 5.04
CA ALA A 399 -47.54 -26.28 5.81
C ALA A 399 -46.66 -25.32 4.97
N GLN A 400 -46.27 -25.73 3.76
CA GLN A 400 -45.42 -24.92 2.86
C GLN A 400 -46.15 -23.68 2.33
N ALA A 401 -47.43 -23.80 1.99
CA ALA A 401 -48.24 -22.65 1.59
C ALA A 401 -48.39 -21.62 2.72
N LEU A 402 -48.54 -22.09 3.97
CA LEU A 402 -48.62 -21.22 5.16
C LEU A 402 -47.29 -20.55 5.49
N GLU A 403 -46.17 -21.26 5.27
CA GLU A 403 -44.82 -20.70 5.39
C GLU A 403 -44.60 -19.59 4.36
N PHE A 404 -44.97 -19.79 3.10
CA PHE A 404 -44.89 -18.76 2.06
C PHE A 404 -45.72 -17.50 2.41
N ILE A 405 -46.95 -17.69 2.90
CA ILE A 405 -47.78 -16.58 3.37
C ILE A 405 -47.10 -15.83 4.52
N ALA A 406 -46.47 -16.53 5.46
CA ALA A 406 -45.76 -15.92 6.58
C ALA A 406 -44.54 -15.09 6.10
N LEU A 407 -43.80 -15.58 5.11
CA LEU A 407 -42.66 -14.89 4.52
C LEU A 407 -43.09 -13.62 3.76
N LEU A 408 -44.16 -13.68 2.97
CA LEU A 408 -44.75 -12.50 2.32
C LEU A 408 -45.26 -11.49 3.35
N ALA A 409 -45.91 -11.98 4.41
CA ALA A 409 -46.41 -11.15 5.51
C ALA A 409 -45.27 -10.45 6.26
N ALA A 410 -44.16 -11.14 6.52
CA ALA A 410 -42.96 -10.55 7.11
C ALA A 410 -42.37 -9.46 6.21
N LYS A 411 -42.24 -9.72 4.89
CA LYS A 411 -41.77 -8.73 3.92
C LYS A 411 -42.69 -7.50 3.85
N GLY A 412 -44.00 -7.70 3.95
CA GLY A 412 -44.99 -6.62 4.01
C GLY A 412 -45.08 -5.89 5.36
N SER A 413 -44.30 -6.28 6.38
CA SER A 413 -44.42 -5.81 7.78
C SER A 413 -45.82 -6.03 8.38
N GLN A 414 -46.49 -7.12 8.00
CA GLN A 414 -47.85 -7.52 8.43
C GLN A 414 -47.89 -8.94 9.03
N PRO A 415 -47.03 -9.32 9.99
CA PRO A 415 -46.90 -10.70 10.47
C PRO A 415 -48.20 -11.28 11.06
N GLY A 416 -49.12 -10.44 11.55
CA GLY A 416 -50.41 -10.86 12.11
C GLY A 416 -51.51 -11.20 11.10
N VAL A 417 -51.32 -10.95 9.79
CA VAL A 417 -52.40 -11.11 8.80
C VAL A 417 -52.74 -12.56 8.46
N ARG A 418 -51.88 -13.52 8.86
CA ARG A 418 -52.07 -14.95 8.56
C ARG A 418 -53.41 -15.49 9.07
N GLU A 419 -53.79 -15.16 10.30
CA GLU A 419 -55.07 -15.61 10.88
C GLU A 419 -56.27 -15.00 10.14
N ASP A 420 -56.13 -13.77 9.66
CA ASP A 420 -57.19 -13.11 8.89
C ASP A 420 -57.35 -13.71 7.49
N ILE A 421 -56.24 -14.13 6.86
CA ILE A 421 -56.27 -14.89 5.60
C ILE A 421 -57.00 -16.22 5.79
N LEU A 422 -56.72 -16.96 6.87
CA LEU A 422 -57.39 -18.24 7.15
C LEU A 422 -58.89 -18.04 7.38
N ARG A 423 -59.28 -17.07 8.21
CA ARG A 423 -60.71 -16.74 8.45
C ARG A 423 -61.42 -16.32 7.16
N LEU A 424 -60.77 -15.50 6.34
CA LEU A 424 -61.34 -15.07 5.07
C LEU A 424 -61.45 -16.24 4.09
N ALA A 425 -60.51 -17.19 4.10
CA ALA A 425 -60.56 -18.36 3.23
C ALA A 425 -61.79 -19.24 3.50
N ASP A 426 -62.26 -19.34 4.75
CA ASP A 426 -63.46 -20.10 5.12
C ASP A 426 -64.78 -19.34 4.90
N ASN A 427 -64.74 -18.05 4.52
CA ASN A 427 -65.94 -17.26 4.27
C ASN A 427 -66.54 -17.58 2.88
N PRO A 428 -67.77 -18.12 2.79
CA PRO A 428 -68.39 -18.49 1.52
C PRO A 428 -68.76 -17.29 0.64
N ARG A 429 -68.77 -16.06 1.19
CA ARG A 429 -69.03 -14.79 0.48
C ARG A 429 -67.78 -13.97 0.19
N LYS A 430 -66.58 -14.50 0.50
CA LYS A 430 -65.29 -13.79 0.39
C LYS A 430 -65.07 -13.07 -0.94
N LEU A 431 -65.41 -13.70 -2.08
CA LEU A 431 -65.25 -13.09 -3.40
C LEU A 431 -66.16 -11.87 -3.55
N ASN A 432 -67.44 -11.96 -3.18
CA ASN A 432 -68.37 -10.85 -3.30
C ASN A 432 -68.01 -9.68 -2.36
N GLU A 433 -67.52 -9.99 -1.15
CA GLU A 433 -67.16 -8.98 -0.15
C GLU A 433 -65.85 -8.26 -0.50
N TYR A 434 -64.87 -8.95 -1.08
CA TYR A 434 -63.54 -8.40 -1.38
C TYR A 434 -63.32 -8.05 -2.86
N GLN A 435 -64.29 -8.27 -3.75
CA GLN A 435 -64.15 -7.95 -5.18
C GLN A 435 -63.87 -6.46 -5.42
N ALA A 436 -64.54 -5.55 -4.70
CA ALA A 436 -64.31 -4.12 -4.84
C ALA A 436 -62.89 -3.73 -4.39
N THR A 437 -62.43 -4.27 -3.25
CA THR A 437 -61.08 -4.08 -2.74
C THR A 437 -60.03 -4.61 -3.72
N MET A 438 -60.25 -5.79 -4.29
CA MET A 438 -59.39 -6.40 -5.29
C MET A 438 -59.24 -5.53 -6.53
N LEU A 439 -60.35 -5.06 -7.10
CA LEU A 439 -60.34 -4.22 -8.31
C LEU A 439 -59.73 -2.83 -8.07
N THR A 440 -59.85 -2.31 -6.85
CA THR A 440 -59.25 -1.03 -6.47
C THR A 440 -57.75 -1.15 -6.23
N LEU A 441 -57.31 -2.26 -5.62
CA LEU A 441 -55.90 -2.49 -5.29
C LEU A 441 -55.08 -2.95 -6.50
N LEU A 442 -55.66 -3.83 -7.33
CA LEU A 442 -55.05 -4.39 -8.54
C LEU A 442 -55.60 -3.67 -9.77
N ASP A 443 -55.45 -2.34 -9.77
CA ASP A 443 -56.01 -1.41 -10.76
C ASP A 443 -55.25 -1.40 -12.10
N ASP A 444 -53.98 -1.80 -12.11
CA ASP A 444 -53.14 -1.93 -13.31
C ASP A 444 -52.66 -3.37 -13.55
N ASP A 445 -52.22 -3.66 -14.79
CA ASP A 445 -51.80 -5.00 -15.18
C ASP A 445 -50.50 -5.46 -14.48
N GLN A 446 -49.59 -4.53 -14.13
CA GLN A 446 -48.36 -4.87 -13.39
C GLN A 446 -48.70 -5.46 -12.03
N LYS A 447 -49.62 -4.84 -11.29
CA LYS A 447 -50.10 -5.34 -10.00
C LYS A 447 -50.89 -6.64 -10.17
N LYS A 448 -51.79 -6.72 -11.16
CA LYS A 448 -52.58 -7.94 -11.43
C LYS A 448 -51.67 -9.13 -11.70
N PHE A 449 -50.71 -8.99 -12.61
CA PHE A 449 -49.80 -10.09 -12.97
C PHE A 449 -48.81 -10.43 -11.86
N THR A 450 -48.33 -9.45 -11.09
CA THR A 450 -47.50 -9.71 -9.89
C THR A 450 -48.27 -10.57 -8.89
N TRP A 451 -49.49 -10.16 -8.57
CA TRP A 451 -50.35 -10.88 -7.63
C TRP A 451 -50.73 -12.27 -8.15
N LEU A 452 -51.00 -12.42 -9.45
CA LEU A 452 -51.27 -13.73 -10.05
C LEU A 452 -50.06 -14.67 -9.96
N LEU A 453 -48.83 -14.18 -10.11
CA LEU A 453 -47.63 -15.00 -9.92
C LEU A 453 -47.50 -15.48 -8.47
N ASP A 454 -47.69 -14.59 -7.49
CA ASP A 454 -47.68 -14.96 -6.07
C ASP A 454 -48.79 -15.99 -5.75
N ALA A 455 -49.99 -15.78 -6.29
CA ALA A 455 -51.14 -16.67 -6.12
C ALA A 455 -50.92 -18.04 -6.77
N PHE A 456 -50.37 -18.09 -7.99
CA PHE A 456 -50.08 -19.34 -8.69
C PHE A 456 -48.95 -20.10 -7.99
N PHE A 457 -47.92 -19.41 -7.51
CA PHE A 457 -46.87 -20.04 -6.71
C PHE A 457 -47.43 -20.64 -5.42
N LEU A 458 -48.28 -19.88 -4.71
CA LEU A 458 -48.98 -20.34 -3.52
C LEU A 458 -49.83 -21.60 -3.78
N LEU A 459 -50.57 -21.65 -4.90
CA LEU A 459 -51.38 -22.81 -5.28
C LEU A 459 -50.52 -24.03 -5.62
N THR A 460 -49.38 -23.82 -6.28
CA THR A 460 -48.40 -24.87 -6.55
C THR A 460 -47.85 -25.45 -5.25
N LEU A 461 -47.45 -24.60 -4.30
CA LEU A 461 -47.02 -25.04 -2.96
C LEU A 461 -48.14 -25.77 -2.21
N ALA A 462 -49.38 -25.29 -2.31
CA ALA A 462 -50.56 -25.91 -1.72
C ALA A 462 -51.00 -27.22 -2.41
N GLN A 463 -50.34 -27.63 -3.51
CA GLN A 463 -50.70 -28.79 -4.33
C GLN A 463 -52.14 -28.71 -4.85
N LYS A 464 -52.60 -27.52 -5.22
CA LYS A 464 -53.92 -27.27 -5.82
C LYS A 464 -53.79 -26.94 -7.31
N PRO A 465 -54.74 -27.38 -8.15
CA PRO A 465 -54.71 -27.05 -9.56
C PRO A 465 -54.91 -25.54 -9.76
N ILE A 466 -54.02 -24.91 -10.55
CA ILE A 466 -54.13 -23.49 -10.91
C ILE A 466 -55.42 -23.23 -11.72
N GLU A 467 -55.88 -24.21 -12.50
CA GLU A 467 -57.14 -24.12 -13.26
C GLU A 467 -58.40 -24.40 -12.41
N SER A 468 -58.45 -23.91 -11.19
CA SER A 468 -59.59 -24.10 -10.28
C SER A 468 -60.78 -23.19 -10.63
N PRO A 469 -62.03 -23.54 -10.23
CA PRO A 469 -63.20 -22.67 -10.39
C PRO A 469 -63.02 -21.28 -9.75
N GLN A 470 -62.29 -21.19 -8.63
CA GLN A 470 -62.04 -19.96 -7.89
C GLN A 470 -61.12 -19.04 -8.69
N ILE A 471 -60.04 -19.59 -9.27
CA ILE A 471 -59.15 -18.83 -10.16
C ILE A 471 -59.87 -18.39 -11.43
N LYS A 472 -60.73 -19.23 -12.01
CA LYS A 472 -61.55 -18.83 -13.18
C LYS A 472 -62.49 -17.66 -12.85
N ALA A 473 -63.11 -17.66 -11.66
CA ALA A 473 -63.94 -16.56 -11.20
C ALA A 473 -63.12 -15.27 -10.97
N LEU A 474 -61.94 -15.38 -10.36
CA LEU A 474 -61.02 -14.26 -10.13
C LEU A 474 -60.52 -13.65 -11.45
N LEU A 475 -60.10 -14.47 -12.41
CA LEU A 475 -59.68 -14.02 -13.74
C LEU A 475 -60.83 -13.35 -14.50
N GLY A 476 -62.06 -13.88 -14.37
CA GLY A 476 -63.27 -13.29 -14.93
C GLY A 476 -63.62 -11.90 -14.34
N ALA A 477 -63.28 -11.67 -13.07
CA ALA A 477 -63.45 -10.38 -12.40
C ALA A 477 -62.30 -9.40 -12.72
N LEU A 478 -61.04 -9.83 -12.58
CA LEU A 478 -59.84 -9.00 -12.77
C LEU A 478 -59.62 -8.56 -14.22
N LYS A 479 -59.96 -9.43 -15.17
CA LYS A 479 -59.75 -9.26 -16.62
C LYS A 479 -58.37 -8.66 -16.97
N PRO A 480 -57.25 -9.34 -16.66
CA PRO A 480 -55.92 -8.88 -17.06
C PRO A 480 -55.82 -8.78 -18.58
N THR A 481 -55.18 -7.72 -19.08
CA THR A 481 -54.99 -7.54 -20.53
C THR A 481 -54.08 -8.64 -21.08
N GLN A 482 -54.34 -9.15 -22.30
CA GLN A 482 -53.53 -10.21 -22.93
C GLN A 482 -53.36 -11.50 -22.10
N LEU A 483 -54.28 -11.79 -21.18
CA LEU A 483 -54.22 -13.00 -20.34
C LEU A 483 -54.02 -14.29 -21.14
N LYS A 484 -54.68 -14.42 -22.30
CA LYS A 484 -54.56 -15.63 -23.15
C LYS A 484 -53.13 -15.87 -23.63
N GLU A 485 -52.39 -14.81 -23.91
CA GLU A 485 -51.00 -14.84 -24.39
C GLU A 485 -50.01 -14.96 -23.23
N SER A 486 -50.34 -14.34 -22.09
CA SER A 486 -49.47 -14.29 -20.90
C SER A 486 -49.59 -15.53 -20.00
N LEU A 487 -50.75 -16.20 -19.97
CA LEU A 487 -50.98 -17.35 -19.07
C LEU A 487 -49.98 -18.50 -19.26
N PRO A 488 -49.63 -18.93 -20.48
CA PRO A 488 -48.56 -19.93 -20.66
C PRO A 488 -47.20 -19.48 -20.10
N GLN A 489 -46.89 -18.19 -20.18
CA GLN A 489 -45.64 -17.64 -19.66
C GLN A 489 -45.65 -17.60 -18.12
N LEU A 490 -46.77 -17.21 -17.50
CA LEU A 490 -46.93 -17.25 -16.05
C LEU A 490 -46.73 -18.68 -15.53
N LEU A 491 -47.32 -19.67 -16.19
CA LEU A 491 -47.17 -21.08 -15.81
C LEU A 491 -45.73 -21.58 -15.98
N ALA A 492 -45.05 -21.19 -17.06
CA ALA A 492 -43.65 -21.56 -17.29
C ALA A 492 -42.72 -21.03 -16.19
N ILE A 493 -42.89 -19.78 -15.76
CA ILE A 493 -42.08 -19.21 -14.67
C ILE A 493 -42.32 -19.91 -13.34
N ILE A 494 -43.54 -20.40 -13.11
CA ILE A 494 -43.92 -21.05 -11.84
C ILE A 494 -43.47 -22.51 -11.78
N GLY A 495 -43.46 -23.23 -12.90
CA GLY A 495 -43.32 -24.70 -12.88
C GLY A 495 -42.38 -25.33 -13.91
N ASP A 496 -41.80 -24.58 -14.86
CA ASP A 496 -40.80 -25.14 -15.78
C ASP A 496 -39.40 -25.12 -15.15
N ASP A 497 -38.61 -26.16 -15.39
CA ASP A 497 -37.24 -26.31 -14.88
C ASP A 497 -36.18 -26.01 -15.97
N ASP A 498 -36.61 -25.85 -17.23
CA ASP A 498 -35.71 -25.45 -18.32
C ASP A 498 -35.40 -23.93 -18.22
N GLU A 499 -34.13 -23.62 -17.92
CA GLU A 499 -33.62 -22.26 -17.79
C GLU A 499 -33.98 -21.36 -18.98
N SER A 500 -33.90 -21.88 -20.21
CA SER A 500 -34.17 -21.11 -21.43
C SER A 500 -35.64 -20.77 -21.54
N ARG A 501 -36.54 -21.73 -21.27
CA ARG A 501 -37.99 -21.50 -21.28
C ARG A 501 -38.43 -20.53 -20.20
N VAL A 502 -37.86 -20.64 -19.00
CA VAL A 502 -38.15 -19.71 -17.90
C VAL A 502 -37.72 -18.29 -18.27
N LEU A 503 -36.51 -18.09 -18.81
CA LEU A 503 -36.04 -16.77 -19.21
C LEU A 503 -36.79 -16.20 -20.42
N GLU A 504 -37.17 -17.02 -21.40
CA GLU A 504 -38.02 -16.59 -22.50
C GLU A 504 -39.41 -16.16 -22.03
N ALA A 505 -39.98 -16.88 -21.06
CA ALA A 505 -41.24 -16.51 -20.43
C ALA A 505 -41.11 -15.19 -19.65
N ALA A 506 -40.02 -15.01 -18.91
CA ALA A 506 -39.70 -13.78 -18.21
C ALA A 506 -39.55 -12.58 -19.17
N LEU A 507 -38.82 -12.74 -20.27
CA LEU A 507 -38.68 -11.69 -21.30
C LEU A 507 -40.02 -11.30 -21.92
N LYS A 508 -40.92 -12.26 -22.15
CA LYS A 508 -42.28 -11.99 -22.66
C LYS A 508 -43.18 -11.33 -21.62
N LEU A 509 -42.96 -11.58 -20.33
CA LEU A 509 -43.73 -10.98 -19.23
C LEU A 509 -43.17 -9.65 -18.75
N ALA A 510 -41.89 -9.35 -18.98
CA ALA A 510 -41.24 -8.12 -18.53
C ALA A 510 -41.97 -6.81 -18.93
N PRO A 511 -42.58 -6.68 -20.14
CA PRO A 511 -43.38 -5.50 -20.47
C PRO A 511 -44.67 -5.37 -19.63
N CYS A 512 -45.20 -6.48 -19.13
CA CYS A 512 -46.47 -6.54 -18.41
C CYS A 512 -46.27 -6.42 -16.90
N THR A 513 -45.18 -6.96 -16.35
CA THR A 513 -44.90 -6.96 -14.91
C THR A 513 -43.43 -7.22 -14.61
N GLN A 514 -42.95 -6.75 -13.46
CA GLN A 514 -41.66 -7.16 -12.86
C GLN A 514 -41.84 -8.33 -11.86
N GLY A 515 -43.07 -8.73 -11.55
CA GLY A 515 -43.35 -9.79 -10.57
C GLY A 515 -42.74 -11.15 -10.90
N TRP A 516 -42.32 -11.38 -12.14
CA TRP A 516 -41.58 -12.59 -12.52
C TRP A 516 -40.23 -12.71 -11.79
N GLU A 517 -39.59 -11.60 -11.44
CA GLU A 517 -38.36 -11.60 -10.64
C GLU A 517 -38.59 -12.18 -9.26
N ASN A 518 -39.75 -11.87 -8.64
CA ASN A 518 -40.11 -12.43 -7.34
C ASN A 518 -40.24 -13.95 -7.43
N ALA A 519 -40.93 -14.46 -8.46
CA ALA A 519 -41.11 -15.89 -8.67
C ALA A 519 -39.80 -16.65 -8.90
N ILE A 520 -38.86 -16.06 -9.67
CA ILE A 520 -37.50 -16.59 -9.83
C ILE A 520 -36.79 -16.71 -8.47
N ARG A 521 -36.89 -15.69 -7.63
CA ARG A 521 -36.29 -15.66 -6.28
C ARG A 521 -36.94 -16.65 -5.34
N TYR A 522 -38.27 -16.77 -5.33
CA TYR A 522 -38.99 -17.77 -4.53
C TYR A 522 -38.54 -19.19 -4.85
N ARG A 523 -38.25 -19.45 -6.13
CA ARG A 523 -37.78 -20.75 -6.63
C ARG A 523 -36.26 -20.95 -6.50
N LYS A 524 -35.50 -19.92 -6.10
CA LYS A 524 -34.03 -19.89 -6.11
C LYS A 524 -33.43 -20.37 -7.44
N LEU A 525 -34.04 -20.02 -8.57
CA LEU A 525 -33.54 -20.45 -9.87
C LEU A 525 -32.17 -19.85 -10.16
N ARG A 526 -31.30 -20.65 -10.77
CA ARG A 526 -29.98 -20.27 -11.25
C ARG A 526 -29.94 -20.51 -12.75
N PHE A 527 -29.26 -19.64 -13.48
CA PHE A 527 -29.24 -19.64 -14.94
C PHE A 527 -27.84 -19.92 -15.50
N SER A 528 -27.06 -20.73 -14.79
CA SER A 528 -25.66 -21.03 -15.14
C SER A 528 -25.55 -21.68 -16.51
N GLY A 529 -26.49 -22.54 -16.89
CA GLY A 529 -26.50 -23.21 -18.19
C GLY A 529 -26.76 -22.24 -19.34
N TYR A 530 -27.73 -21.33 -19.17
CA TYR A 530 -28.11 -20.34 -20.19
C TYR A 530 -26.96 -19.37 -20.53
N PHE A 531 -26.23 -18.92 -19.52
CA PHE A 531 -25.15 -17.92 -19.71
C PHE A 531 -23.76 -18.53 -19.93
N ALA A 532 -23.60 -19.86 -19.88
CA ALA A 532 -22.31 -20.54 -19.93
C ALA A 532 -21.45 -20.18 -21.15
N ASP A 533 -22.04 -20.09 -22.36
CA ASP A 533 -21.29 -19.76 -23.58
C ASP A 533 -20.75 -18.33 -23.55
N ALA A 534 -21.55 -17.37 -23.07
CA ALA A 534 -21.11 -15.98 -22.95
C ALA A 534 -19.97 -15.85 -21.94
N VAL A 535 -20.07 -16.49 -20.77
CA VAL A 535 -19.02 -16.53 -19.75
C VAL A 535 -17.74 -17.16 -20.30
N LYS A 536 -17.86 -18.31 -20.98
CA LYS A 536 -16.71 -19.00 -21.58
C LYS A 536 -15.95 -18.12 -22.58
N ARG A 537 -16.67 -17.40 -23.46
CA ARG A 537 -16.06 -16.51 -24.46
C ARG A 537 -15.38 -15.29 -23.81
N LEU A 538 -16.00 -14.68 -22.80
CA LEU A 538 -15.41 -13.56 -22.06
C LEU A 538 -14.15 -13.99 -21.31
N ASN A 539 -14.17 -15.14 -20.64
CA ASN A 539 -12.99 -15.68 -19.96
C ASN A 539 -11.84 -15.94 -20.94
N ALA A 540 -12.12 -16.52 -22.12
CA ALA A 540 -11.11 -16.72 -23.14
C ALA A 540 -10.50 -15.39 -23.64
N ALA A 541 -11.32 -14.36 -23.84
CA ALA A 541 -10.87 -13.03 -24.24
C ALA A 541 -10.02 -12.35 -23.14
N SER A 542 -10.43 -12.45 -21.87
CA SER A 542 -9.70 -11.90 -20.72
C SER A 542 -8.33 -12.58 -20.56
N TRP A 543 -8.26 -13.91 -20.62
CA TRP A 543 -6.99 -14.64 -20.57
C TRP A 543 -6.02 -14.24 -21.69
N ALA A 544 -6.52 -14.15 -22.94
CA ALA A 544 -5.71 -13.72 -24.07
C ALA A 544 -5.23 -12.26 -23.93
N GLY A 545 -6.08 -11.37 -23.37
CA GLY A 545 -5.73 -9.97 -23.11
C GLY A 545 -4.65 -9.82 -22.05
N MET A 546 -4.76 -10.53 -20.92
CA MET A 546 -3.75 -10.52 -19.85
C MET A 546 -2.39 -11.01 -20.35
N SER A 547 -2.37 -12.09 -21.15
CA SER A 547 -1.14 -12.59 -21.76
C SER A 547 -0.46 -11.54 -22.64
N LEU A 548 -1.25 -10.79 -23.43
CA LEU A 548 -0.71 -9.75 -24.31
C LEU A 548 -0.18 -8.54 -23.53
N ILE A 549 -0.88 -8.11 -22.48
CA ILE A 549 -0.43 -7.01 -21.60
C ILE A 549 0.88 -7.40 -20.89
N SER A 550 0.98 -8.64 -20.42
CA SER A 550 2.21 -9.16 -19.81
C SER A 550 3.39 -9.14 -20.79
N ASP A 551 3.20 -9.58 -22.04
CA ASP A 551 4.24 -9.51 -23.07
C ASP A 551 4.62 -8.07 -23.43
N MET A 552 3.67 -7.15 -23.39
CA MET A 552 3.91 -5.72 -23.62
C MET A 552 4.80 -5.09 -22.55
N SER A 553 4.75 -5.51 -21.30
CA SER A 553 5.63 -4.99 -20.24
C SER A 553 7.12 -5.11 -20.59
N LYS A 554 7.52 -6.17 -21.30
CA LYS A 554 8.89 -6.38 -21.79
C LYS A 554 9.30 -5.32 -22.83
N VAL A 555 8.35 -4.91 -23.67
CA VAL A 555 8.56 -3.86 -24.68
C VAL A 555 8.74 -2.50 -24.02
N TYR A 556 8.03 -2.25 -22.92
CA TYR A 556 8.19 -1.04 -22.12
C TYR A 556 9.60 -0.93 -21.53
N VAL A 557 10.06 -1.97 -20.83
CA VAL A 557 11.41 -2.02 -20.25
C VAL A 557 12.48 -1.76 -21.31
N LYS A 558 12.37 -2.45 -22.46
CA LYS A 558 13.29 -2.29 -23.60
C LYS A 558 13.29 -0.86 -24.17
N GLY A 559 12.16 -0.16 -24.15
CA GLY A 559 12.09 1.25 -24.56
C GLY A 559 12.76 2.18 -23.56
N MET A 560 12.58 1.92 -22.26
CA MET A 560 13.11 2.74 -21.16
C MET A 560 14.61 2.54 -20.93
N GLU A 561 15.18 1.38 -21.25
CA GLU A 561 16.63 1.12 -21.25
C GLU A 561 17.42 2.11 -22.13
N HIS A 562 16.75 2.71 -23.11
CA HIS A 562 17.33 3.69 -24.03
C HIS A 562 16.71 5.09 -23.86
N SER A 563 16.10 5.38 -22.70
CA SER A 563 15.49 6.68 -22.39
C SER A 563 16.50 7.83 -22.40
N TYR A 564 17.69 7.62 -21.85
CA TYR A 564 18.75 8.62 -21.75
C TYR A 564 20.04 8.18 -22.44
N PHE A 565 20.66 9.09 -23.18
CA PHE A 565 22.00 8.93 -23.73
C PHE A 565 22.96 9.91 -23.04
N PHE A 566 23.97 9.40 -22.35
CA PHE A 566 25.00 10.22 -21.69
C PHE A 566 26.26 10.31 -22.55
N SER A 567 26.63 11.53 -22.95
CA SER A 567 27.93 11.81 -23.59
C SER A 567 29.01 12.01 -22.52
N TYR A 568 30.12 11.27 -22.63
CA TYR A 568 31.29 11.34 -21.74
C TYR A 568 32.54 11.82 -22.48
N SER A 569 32.44 12.93 -23.22
CA SER A 569 33.50 13.38 -24.11
C SER A 569 34.26 14.59 -23.59
N ASP A 570 35.54 14.40 -23.24
CA ASP A 570 36.52 15.49 -23.04
C ASP A 570 37.13 15.96 -24.39
N GLY A 571 36.58 15.51 -25.53
CA GLY A 571 36.94 15.96 -26.88
C GLY A 571 38.04 15.18 -27.60
N SER A 572 38.57 14.10 -27.02
CA SER A 572 39.64 13.27 -27.61
C SER A 572 39.16 12.42 -28.82
N PHE A 573 40.08 12.05 -29.74
CA PHE A 573 39.74 11.29 -30.95
C PHE A 573 39.22 9.87 -30.65
N LEU A 574 39.76 9.21 -29.62
CA LEU A 574 39.30 7.88 -29.21
C LEU A 574 37.93 7.95 -28.53
N ASP A 575 37.66 9.03 -27.77
CA ASP A 575 36.36 9.24 -27.13
C ASP A 575 35.26 9.56 -28.16
N ARG A 576 35.58 10.26 -29.26
CA ARG A 576 34.63 10.47 -30.37
C ARG A 576 34.26 9.18 -31.09
N LEU A 577 35.17 8.21 -31.17
CA LEU A 577 34.90 6.91 -31.79
C LEU A 577 34.04 6.01 -30.89
N THR A 578 34.29 6.02 -29.58
CA THR A 578 33.49 5.28 -28.59
C THR A 578 32.11 5.92 -28.41
N GLU A 579 32.01 7.25 -28.42
CA GLU A 579 30.76 8.00 -28.37
C GLU A 579 29.89 7.74 -29.61
N LYS A 580 30.48 7.75 -30.82
CA LYS A 580 29.75 7.41 -32.04
C LYS A 580 29.26 5.96 -32.03
N ALA A 581 30.05 5.04 -31.49
CA ALA A 581 29.63 3.64 -31.31
C ALA A 581 28.49 3.52 -30.29
N ALA A 582 28.56 4.21 -29.15
CA ALA A 582 27.53 4.24 -28.13
C ALA A 582 26.22 4.89 -28.64
N ALA A 583 26.31 6.00 -29.38
CA ALA A 583 25.17 6.66 -30.02
C ALA A 583 24.52 5.75 -31.07
N THR A 584 25.32 5.02 -31.84
CA THR A 584 24.83 4.02 -32.81
C THR A 584 24.12 2.86 -32.10
N LEU A 585 24.68 2.35 -31.00
CA LEU A 585 24.06 1.29 -30.19
C LEU A 585 22.74 1.77 -29.57
N CYS A 586 22.69 2.99 -29.02
CA CYS A 586 21.48 3.59 -28.49
C CYS A 586 20.41 3.75 -29.58
N THR A 587 20.80 4.27 -30.76
CA THR A 587 19.90 4.42 -31.92
C THR A 587 19.36 3.07 -32.39
N GLN A 588 20.21 2.05 -32.44
CA GLN A 588 19.82 0.69 -32.82
C GLN A 588 18.90 0.05 -31.77
N GLY A 589 19.16 0.28 -30.48
CA GLY A 589 18.31 -0.10 -29.36
C GLY A 589 16.92 0.53 -29.45
N ARG A 590 16.84 1.85 -29.64
CA ARG A 590 15.61 2.61 -29.85
C ARG A 590 14.81 2.11 -31.07
N LYS A 591 15.49 1.88 -32.21
CA LYS A 591 14.87 1.31 -33.41
C LYS A 591 14.31 -0.10 -33.16
N SER A 592 15.04 -0.92 -32.39
CA SER A 592 14.58 -2.25 -32.00
C SER A 592 13.36 -2.19 -31.07
N ALA A 593 13.36 -1.28 -30.10
CA ALA A 593 12.22 -1.05 -29.19
C ALA A 593 10.99 -0.55 -29.98
N MET A 594 11.16 0.38 -30.92
CA MET A 594 10.09 0.87 -31.78
C MET A 594 9.51 -0.22 -32.69
N SER A 595 10.35 -1.10 -33.22
CA SER A 595 9.89 -2.26 -33.97
C SER A 595 9.05 -3.20 -33.10
N SER A 596 9.49 -3.48 -31.87
CA SER A 596 8.74 -4.29 -30.90
C SER A 596 7.43 -3.64 -30.48
N LEU A 597 7.39 -2.31 -30.37
CA LEU A 597 6.16 -1.55 -30.08
C LEU A 597 5.16 -1.64 -31.23
N ASN A 598 5.61 -1.51 -32.48
CA ASN A 598 4.77 -1.67 -33.67
C ASN A 598 4.30 -3.12 -33.88
N GLU A 599 5.11 -4.10 -33.51
CA GLU A 599 4.68 -5.50 -33.48
C GLU A 599 3.58 -5.72 -32.43
N SER A 600 3.76 -5.16 -31.22
CA SER A 600 2.76 -5.23 -30.14
C SER A 600 1.46 -4.53 -30.53
N ARG A 601 1.53 -3.38 -31.20
CA ARG A 601 0.38 -2.68 -31.80
C ARG A 601 -0.41 -3.59 -32.74
N LYS A 602 0.27 -4.29 -33.64
CA LYS A 602 -0.37 -5.22 -34.59
C LYS A 602 -1.01 -6.39 -33.86
N LYS A 603 -0.29 -7.01 -32.90
CA LYS A 603 -0.85 -8.07 -32.04
C LYS A 603 -2.08 -7.60 -31.25
N ALA A 604 -2.07 -6.37 -30.74
CA ALA A 604 -3.22 -5.78 -30.06
C ALA A 604 -4.42 -5.57 -31.00
N LEU A 605 -4.20 -5.10 -32.24
CA LEU A 605 -5.27 -4.99 -33.23
C LEU A 605 -5.82 -6.36 -33.64
N ASP A 606 -4.95 -7.34 -33.85
CA ASP A 606 -5.34 -8.72 -34.19
C ASP A 606 -6.15 -9.34 -33.04
N PHE A 607 -5.68 -9.20 -31.81
CA PHE A 607 -6.38 -9.61 -30.58
C PHE A 607 -7.77 -8.97 -30.48
N LEU A 608 -7.87 -7.65 -30.63
CA LEU A 608 -9.17 -6.95 -30.59
C LEU A 608 -10.09 -7.44 -31.70
N SER A 609 -9.56 -7.70 -32.91
CA SER A 609 -10.36 -8.22 -34.02
C SER A 609 -10.92 -9.62 -33.75
N GLU A 610 -10.14 -10.49 -33.10
CA GLU A 610 -10.52 -11.86 -32.76
C GLU A 610 -11.53 -11.91 -31.62
N HIS A 611 -11.34 -11.07 -30.59
CA HIS A 611 -12.09 -11.18 -29.33
C HIS A 611 -13.22 -10.15 -29.17
N ARG A 612 -13.31 -9.10 -30.00
CA ARG A 612 -14.41 -8.10 -29.93
C ARG A 612 -15.79 -8.75 -30.09
N TYR A 613 -15.90 -9.87 -30.81
CA TYR A 613 -17.15 -10.64 -30.89
C TYR A 613 -17.61 -11.18 -29.53
N ALA A 614 -16.69 -11.56 -28.64
CA ALA A 614 -17.05 -12.06 -27.31
C ALA A 614 -17.80 -10.99 -26.49
N LEU A 615 -17.26 -9.76 -26.48
CA LEU A 615 -17.89 -8.60 -25.84
C LEU A 615 -19.24 -8.27 -26.50
N HIS A 616 -19.29 -8.23 -27.84
CA HIS A 616 -20.53 -7.96 -28.57
C HIS A 616 -21.62 -9.02 -28.28
N HIS A 617 -21.26 -10.30 -28.28
CA HIS A 617 -22.18 -11.39 -27.97
C HIS A 617 -22.72 -11.26 -26.54
N ALA A 618 -21.85 -11.02 -25.57
CA ALA A 618 -22.24 -10.85 -24.18
C ALA A 618 -23.14 -9.61 -23.98
N ASN A 619 -22.79 -8.47 -24.61
CA ASN A 619 -23.65 -7.28 -24.65
C ASN A 619 -25.02 -7.58 -25.28
N GLY A 620 -25.08 -8.39 -26.35
CA GLY A 620 -26.33 -8.82 -26.96
C GLY A 620 -27.21 -9.68 -26.05
N VAL A 621 -26.59 -10.49 -25.19
CA VAL A 621 -27.30 -11.30 -24.18
C VAL A 621 -27.84 -10.42 -23.05
N VAL A 622 -27.02 -9.50 -22.53
CA VAL A 622 -27.42 -8.62 -21.43
C VAL A 622 -28.43 -7.55 -21.90
N GLY A 623 -28.26 -7.01 -23.11
CA GLY A 623 -29.12 -5.97 -23.68
C GLY A 623 -30.59 -6.38 -23.85
N ARG A 624 -30.90 -7.69 -23.87
CA ARG A 624 -32.29 -8.19 -23.83
C ARG A 624 -33.05 -7.75 -22.56
N TRP A 625 -32.33 -7.41 -21.51
CA TRP A 625 -32.84 -6.99 -20.21
C TRP A 625 -32.74 -5.47 -19.99
N ASN A 626 -32.62 -4.69 -21.08
CA ASN A 626 -32.56 -3.22 -21.04
C ASN A 626 -31.36 -2.65 -20.25
N ILE A 627 -30.27 -3.41 -20.12
CA ILE A 627 -29.00 -2.89 -19.62
C ILE A 627 -28.22 -2.28 -20.79
N PRO A 628 -27.64 -1.07 -20.64
CA PRO A 628 -26.79 -0.47 -21.66
C PRO A 628 -25.58 -1.35 -22.01
N ASN A 629 -25.06 -1.18 -23.23
CA ASN A 629 -23.85 -1.88 -23.65
C ASN A 629 -22.63 -1.37 -22.88
N PHE A 630 -21.73 -2.28 -22.55
CA PHE A 630 -20.43 -1.96 -22.00
C PHE A 630 -19.46 -1.78 -23.17
N GLU A 631 -19.11 -0.53 -23.44
CA GLU A 631 -18.21 -0.11 -24.52
C GLU A 631 -16.81 0.19 -23.98
N PHE A 632 -15.82 0.19 -24.86
CA PHE A 632 -14.45 0.58 -24.57
C PHE A 632 -13.94 1.53 -25.64
N LYS A 633 -13.00 2.40 -25.26
CA LYS A 633 -12.36 3.33 -26.19
C LYS A 633 -11.20 2.65 -26.89
N ASP A 634 -11.25 2.63 -28.22
CA ASP A 634 -10.19 2.08 -29.07
C ASP A 634 -9.34 3.23 -29.62
N ASP A 635 -8.19 3.46 -28.99
CA ASP A 635 -7.27 4.55 -29.32
C ASP A 635 -6.09 4.05 -30.19
N ILE A 636 -6.08 2.78 -30.61
CA ILE A 636 -4.98 2.22 -31.39
C ILE A 636 -5.12 2.60 -32.87
N GLY A 637 -4.20 3.43 -33.37
CA GLY A 637 -4.13 3.78 -34.79
C GLY A 637 -3.71 2.62 -35.69
N HIS A 638 -4.10 2.66 -36.97
CA HIS A 638 -3.75 1.65 -37.98
C HIS A 638 -2.34 1.79 -38.59
N SER A 639 -1.74 2.98 -38.52
CA SER A 639 -0.36 3.24 -38.98
C SER A 639 0.67 2.84 -37.95
N ASP A 640 1.86 2.44 -38.41
CA ASP A 640 3.02 2.23 -37.51
C ASP A 640 3.40 3.55 -36.83
N PHE A 641 3.75 3.48 -35.55
CA PHE A 641 4.35 4.58 -34.81
C PHE A 641 5.72 4.91 -35.39
N ASN A 642 6.00 6.21 -35.51
CA ASN A 642 7.27 6.73 -35.97
C ASN A 642 7.80 7.74 -34.96
N LEU A 643 8.86 7.35 -34.25
CA LEU A 643 9.61 8.25 -33.36
C LEU A 643 11.01 8.45 -33.91
N ASP A 644 11.58 9.61 -33.57
CA ASP A 644 12.99 9.88 -33.81
C ASP A 644 13.85 8.99 -32.91
N ASN A 645 14.56 8.05 -33.51
CA ASN A 645 15.41 7.08 -32.81
C ASN A 645 16.83 7.61 -32.56
N ALA A 646 17.14 8.83 -33.01
CA ALA A 646 18.47 9.43 -32.85
C ALA A 646 18.88 9.49 -31.36
N ALA A 647 20.17 9.35 -31.06
CA ALA A 647 20.66 9.38 -29.68
C ALA A 647 20.46 10.76 -29.02
N GLU A 648 20.36 11.80 -29.85
CA GLU A 648 20.12 13.20 -29.47
C GLU A 648 18.66 13.49 -29.08
N ASN A 649 17.72 12.55 -29.28
CA ASN A 649 16.35 12.70 -28.82
C ASN A 649 16.27 12.48 -27.30
N GLU A 650 16.35 13.56 -26.52
CA GLU A 650 16.23 13.54 -25.05
C GLU A 650 14.81 13.20 -24.57
N ASP A 651 13.79 13.45 -25.41
CA ASP A 651 12.37 13.19 -25.11
C ASP A 651 11.92 11.76 -25.46
N TRP A 652 12.85 10.89 -25.87
CA TRP A 652 12.53 9.52 -26.31
C TRP A 652 11.69 8.75 -25.29
N GLY A 653 12.07 8.82 -24.00
CA GLY A 653 11.36 8.12 -22.92
C GLY A 653 9.89 8.53 -22.84
N ASP A 654 9.63 9.83 -22.78
CA ASP A 654 8.28 10.39 -22.69
C ASP A 654 7.45 10.08 -23.95
N GLN A 655 8.06 10.20 -25.13
CA GLN A 655 7.40 9.93 -26.41
C GLN A 655 7.06 8.43 -26.56
N PHE A 656 7.98 7.54 -26.20
CA PHE A 656 7.78 6.09 -26.23
C PHE A 656 6.70 5.67 -25.23
N GLN A 657 6.75 6.20 -24.00
CA GLN A 657 5.73 5.97 -22.96
C GLN A 657 4.34 6.33 -23.46
N ARG A 658 4.17 7.48 -24.14
CA ARG A 658 2.86 7.91 -24.64
C ARG A 658 2.25 6.89 -25.61
N TYR A 659 3.02 6.38 -26.57
CA TYR A 659 2.52 5.37 -27.51
C TYR A 659 2.31 4.00 -26.87
N TYR A 660 3.18 3.62 -25.93
CA TYR A 660 2.96 2.42 -25.12
C TYR A 660 1.62 2.49 -24.37
N ASN A 661 1.37 3.60 -23.65
CA ASN A 661 0.15 3.83 -22.89
C ASN A 661 -1.11 3.86 -23.77
N GLN A 662 -1.02 4.22 -25.05
CA GLN A 662 -2.17 4.16 -25.97
C GLN A 662 -2.62 2.71 -26.23
N ILE A 663 -1.66 1.81 -26.47
CA ILE A 663 -1.96 0.40 -26.71
C ILE A 663 -2.43 -0.25 -25.40
N GLU A 664 -1.66 -0.09 -24.32
CA GLU A 664 -1.97 -0.65 -23.00
C GLU A 664 -3.34 -0.13 -22.50
N GLY A 665 -3.58 1.18 -22.60
CA GLY A 665 -4.85 1.79 -22.20
C GLY A 665 -6.05 1.23 -22.96
N THR A 666 -5.89 0.94 -24.26
CA THR A 666 -6.97 0.31 -25.06
C THR A 666 -7.21 -1.14 -24.65
N LEU A 667 -6.17 -1.92 -24.41
CA LEU A 667 -6.29 -3.32 -23.95
C LEU A 667 -6.94 -3.38 -22.55
N ASN A 668 -6.52 -2.53 -21.63
CA ASN A 668 -7.12 -2.40 -20.30
C ASN A 668 -8.58 -1.96 -20.37
N ALA A 669 -8.93 -1.00 -21.25
CA ALA A 669 -10.32 -0.59 -21.44
C ALA A 669 -11.20 -1.73 -21.98
N PHE A 670 -10.68 -2.55 -22.91
CA PHE A 670 -11.38 -3.73 -23.41
C PHE A 670 -11.58 -4.80 -22.32
N GLU A 671 -10.55 -5.06 -21.52
CA GLU A 671 -10.60 -5.99 -20.39
C GLU A 671 -11.59 -5.52 -19.33
N GLU A 672 -11.59 -4.23 -19.00
CA GLU A 672 -12.55 -3.63 -18.08
C GLU A 672 -13.99 -3.79 -18.61
N ALA A 673 -14.23 -3.53 -19.89
CA ALA A 673 -15.55 -3.73 -20.51
C ALA A 673 -15.99 -5.20 -20.42
N CYS A 674 -15.10 -6.15 -20.74
CA CYS A 674 -15.39 -7.59 -20.60
C CYS A 674 -15.71 -7.98 -19.15
N GLY A 675 -14.92 -7.50 -18.19
CA GLY A 675 -15.13 -7.75 -16.76
C GLY A 675 -16.43 -7.15 -16.24
N ASN A 676 -16.84 -5.99 -16.75
CA ASN A 676 -18.11 -5.36 -16.36
C ASN A 676 -19.31 -6.15 -16.90
N VAL A 677 -19.30 -6.57 -18.17
CA VAL A 677 -20.36 -7.43 -18.71
C VAL A 677 -20.40 -8.76 -17.97
N MET A 678 -19.24 -9.34 -17.64
CA MET A 678 -19.17 -10.59 -16.89
C MET A 678 -19.83 -10.47 -15.52
N LYS A 679 -19.52 -9.42 -14.76
CA LYS A 679 -20.20 -9.13 -13.48
C LYS A 679 -21.71 -8.94 -13.65
N GLN A 680 -22.14 -8.32 -14.75
CA GLN A 680 -23.56 -8.18 -15.02
C GLN A 680 -24.23 -9.54 -15.30
N ILE A 681 -23.56 -10.42 -16.05
CA ILE A 681 -24.01 -11.79 -16.30
C ILE A 681 -24.04 -12.60 -14.99
N GLU A 682 -23.07 -12.44 -14.09
CA GLU A 682 -23.06 -13.09 -12.78
C GLU A 682 -24.31 -12.76 -11.96
N PHE A 683 -24.75 -11.49 -11.95
CA PHE A 683 -26.03 -11.13 -11.33
C PHE A 683 -27.21 -11.89 -11.96
N PHE A 684 -27.23 -12.03 -13.28
CA PHE A 684 -28.30 -12.76 -13.98
C PHE A 684 -28.24 -14.27 -13.73
N ILE A 685 -27.05 -14.88 -13.64
CA ILE A 685 -26.87 -16.28 -13.25
C ILE A 685 -27.45 -16.53 -11.86
N GLU A 686 -27.29 -15.58 -10.94
CA GLU A 686 -27.88 -15.61 -9.60
C GLU A 686 -29.37 -15.24 -9.58
N GLY A 687 -30.00 -14.93 -10.70
CA GLY A 687 -31.41 -14.52 -10.74
C GLY A 687 -31.67 -13.09 -10.23
N ASN A 688 -30.63 -12.27 -10.09
CA ASN A 688 -30.69 -10.87 -9.64
C ASN A 688 -30.75 -9.91 -10.85
N PHE A 689 -31.87 -9.90 -11.56
CA PHE A 689 -32.06 -9.08 -12.77
C PHE A 689 -32.24 -7.58 -12.51
N ASP A 690 -32.50 -7.20 -11.26
CA ASP A 690 -32.64 -5.82 -10.79
C ASP A 690 -31.31 -5.11 -10.53
N LYS A 691 -30.20 -5.84 -10.42
CA LYS A 691 -28.87 -5.27 -10.18
C LYS A 691 -28.20 -4.85 -11.49
N SER A 692 -27.60 -3.66 -11.47
CA SER A 692 -26.86 -3.12 -12.62
C SER A 692 -25.46 -2.68 -12.23
N VAL A 693 -24.45 -3.16 -12.96
CA VAL A 693 -23.05 -2.73 -12.79
C VAL A 693 -22.90 -1.23 -13.07
N HIS A 694 -23.64 -0.68 -14.04
CA HIS A 694 -23.65 0.76 -14.33
C HIS A 694 -24.12 1.57 -13.11
N ALA A 695 -25.26 1.21 -12.52
CA ALA A 695 -25.81 1.91 -11.36
C ALA A 695 -24.85 1.86 -10.15
N ILE A 696 -24.21 0.71 -9.91
CA ILE A 696 -23.22 0.54 -8.84
C ILE A 696 -22.00 1.45 -9.07
N LYS A 697 -21.51 1.55 -10.31
CA LYS A 697 -20.37 2.42 -10.63
C LYS A 697 -20.70 3.90 -10.47
N GLU A 698 -21.88 4.34 -10.91
CA GLU A 698 -22.34 5.71 -10.74
C GLU A 698 -22.46 6.10 -9.27
N GLN A 699 -23.04 5.23 -8.43
CA GLN A 699 -23.13 5.44 -6.99
C GLN A 699 -21.75 5.59 -6.35
N LYS A 700 -20.82 4.66 -6.63
CA LYS A 700 -19.45 4.73 -6.09
C LYS A 700 -18.72 6.00 -6.49
N ARG A 701 -18.91 6.45 -7.74
CA ARG A 701 -18.31 7.72 -8.21
C ARG A 701 -18.89 8.93 -7.47
N ALA A 702 -20.20 8.96 -7.25
CA ALA A 702 -20.85 10.04 -6.50
C ALA A 702 -20.40 10.07 -5.03
N GLU A 703 -20.28 8.91 -4.39
CA GLU A 703 -19.79 8.77 -3.02
C GLU A 703 -18.33 9.24 -2.90
N TYR A 704 -17.47 8.81 -3.82
CA TYR A 704 -16.07 9.25 -3.88
C TYR A 704 -15.93 10.76 -4.03
N LEU A 705 -16.67 11.38 -4.96
CA LEU A 705 -16.68 12.83 -5.15
C LEU A 705 -17.19 13.57 -3.91
N SER A 706 -18.22 13.04 -3.25
CA SER A 706 -18.74 13.61 -2.01
C SER A 706 -17.71 13.53 -0.87
N GLN A 707 -16.98 12.43 -0.77
CA GLN A 707 -15.91 12.26 0.21
C GLN A 707 -14.75 13.23 -0.05
N GLN A 708 -14.28 13.35 -1.30
CA GLN A 708 -13.25 14.33 -1.66
C GLN A 708 -13.67 15.76 -1.30
N GLN A 709 -14.94 16.13 -1.54
CA GLN A 709 -15.43 17.46 -1.22
C GLN A 709 -15.47 17.71 0.30
N ARG A 710 -15.85 16.70 1.10
CA ARG A 710 -15.84 16.80 2.57
C ARG A 710 -14.41 16.91 3.11
N GLU A 711 -13.48 16.14 2.58
CA GLU A 711 -12.06 16.21 2.96
C GLU A 711 -11.46 17.57 2.61
N LYS A 712 -11.79 18.12 1.42
CA LYS A 712 -11.35 19.46 1.02
C LYS A 712 -11.85 20.54 1.98
N LEU A 713 -13.13 20.51 2.34
CA LEU A 713 -13.72 21.47 3.29
C LEU A 713 -13.10 21.35 4.70
N ALA A 714 -12.86 20.12 5.17
CA ALA A 714 -12.24 19.88 6.48
C ALA A 714 -10.80 20.41 6.56
N LYS A 715 -10.09 20.49 5.44
CA LYS A 715 -8.69 20.95 5.37
C LYS A 715 -8.55 22.46 5.12
N GLN A 716 -9.61 23.24 4.99
CA GLN A 716 -9.52 24.70 4.77
C GLN A 716 -9.17 25.49 6.05
N SER A 717 -9.37 24.88 7.22
CA SER A 717 -9.08 25.50 8.51
C SER A 717 -8.63 24.45 9.52
N VAL A 718 -7.93 24.88 10.56
CA VAL A 718 -7.49 24.01 11.66
C VAL A 718 -7.73 24.69 12.99
N THR A 719 -8.08 23.89 14.00
CA THR A 719 -8.17 24.40 15.37
C THR A 719 -6.78 24.50 15.99
N ILE A 720 -6.44 25.63 16.61
CA ILE A 720 -5.23 25.85 17.40
C ILE A 720 -5.60 26.31 18.82
N SER A 721 -4.69 26.13 19.80
CA SER A 721 -4.92 26.58 21.17
C SER A 721 -4.19 27.90 21.40
N ARG A 722 -4.91 28.95 21.82
CA ARG A 722 -4.33 30.27 22.13
C ARG A 722 -4.91 30.77 23.44
N ASN A 723 -4.04 31.15 24.39
CA ASN A 723 -4.45 31.60 25.73
C ASN A 723 -5.39 30.61 26.47
N GLY A 724 -5.23 29.31 26.23
CA GLY A 724 -6.07 28.27 26.84
C GLY A 724 -7.45 28.08 26.21
N LYS A 725 -7.73 28.72 25.06
CA LYS A 725 -8.97 28.58 24.30
C LYS A 725 -8.72 28.10 22.87
N GLU A 726 -9.66 27.34 22.32
CA GLU A 726 -9.61 26.88 20.94
C GLU A 726 -9.98 27.99 19.95
N HIS A 727 -9.17 28.14 18.91
CA HIS A 727 -9.39 29.09 17.82
C HIS A 727 -9.30 28.37 16.49
N MET A 728 -10.20 28.66 15.57
CA MET A 728 -10.07 28.27 14.18
C MET A 728 -9.06 29.19 13.49
N PHE A 729 -8.02 28.60 12.92
CA PHE A 729 -7.02 29.24 12.08
C PHE A 729 -7.29 28.92 10.62
N ALA A 730 -7.34 29.94 9.77
CA ALA A 730 -7.41 29.83 8.31
C ALA A 730 -6.63 30.97 7.64
N THR A 731 -6.42 30.91 6.33
CA THR A 731 -5.79 31.98 5.55
C THR A 731 -6.74 32.48 4.48
N ASP A 732 -6.97 33.79 4.43
CA ASP A 732 -7.72 34.47 3.37
C ASP A 732 -6.74 35.03 2.35
N TRP A 733 -6.81 34.54 1.11
CA TRP A 733 -5.90 34.94 0.03
C TRP A 733 -6.52 36.04 -0.83
N GLN A 734 -5.74 37.10 -1.06
CA GLN A 734 -6.14 38.25 -1.87
C GLN A 734 -5.09 38.53 -2.94
N ARG A 735 -5.53 38.79 -4.18
CA ARG A 735 -4.64 39.18 -5.27
C ARG A 735 -4.09 40.58 -5.01
N VAL A 736 -2.77 40.75 -5.14
CA VAL A 736 -2.14 42.07 -5.13
C VAL A 736 -2.47 42.76 -6.46
N GLU A 737 -3.30 43.79 -6.43
CA GLU A 737 -3.79 44.48 -7.64
C GLU A 737 -2.67 45.15 -8.45
N HIS A 738 -1.62 45.63 -7.78
CA HIS A 738 -0.51 46.35 -8.38
C HIS A 738 0.84 45.73 -7.94
N PRO A 739 1.21 44.55 -8.48
CA PRO A 739 2.49 43.94 -8.16
C PRO A 739 3.66 44.79 -8.69
N PRO A 740 4.85 44.72 -8.06
CA PRO A 740 6.00 45.56 -8.42
C PRO A 740 6.59 45.26 -9.80
N CYS A 741 6.35 44.05 -10.31
CA CYS A 741 6.77 43.52 -11.59
C CYS A 741 5.78 42.44 -12.03
N ASP A 742 6.00 41.88 -13.21
CA ASP A 742 5.29 40.66 -13.63
C ASP A 742 5.58 39.53 -12.62
N PRO A 743 4.55 38.91 -12.00
CA PRO A 743 4.73 37.81 -11.06
C PRO A 743 5.53 36.62 -11.62
N GLU A 744 5.55 36.39 -12.94
CA GLU A 744 6.36 35.33 -13.56
C GLU A 744 7.86 35.59 -13.48
N GLN A 745 8.25 36.86 -13.35
CA GLN A 745 9.66 37.27 -13.27
C GLN A 745 10.22 37.17 -11.85
N ILE A 746 9.36 37.00 -10.84
CA ILE A 746 9.77 36.87 -9.43
C ILE A 746 10.52 35.55 -9.25
N ASN A 747 11.74 35.63 -8.74
CA ASN A 747 12.57 34.46 -8.46
C ASN A 747 12.83 34.24 -6.96
N HIS A 748 12.57 35.24 -6.12
CA HIS A 748 12.70 35.14 -4.68
C HIS A 748 11.80 36.14 -3.95
N ILE A 749 11.24 35.69 -2.82
CA ILE A 749 10.57 36.53 -1.83
C ILE A 749 11.14 36.18 -0.45
N LYS A 750 11.46 37.18 0.38
CA LYS A 750 11.94 36.97 1.75
C LYS A 750 11.42 38.06 2.69
N THR A 751 11.30 37.75 3.97
CA THR A 751 10.96 38.71 5.03
C THR A 751 11.87 38.56 6.24
N ASP A 752 12.11 39.68 6.94
CA ASP A 752 12.72 39.74 8.28
C ASP A 752 11.68 39.78 9.41
N GLY A 753 10.39 39.66 9.06
CA GLY A 753 9.25 39.80 9.97
C GLY A 753 8.57 41.17 9.91
N LYS A 754 9.20 42.18 9.30
CA LYS A 754 8.66 43.54 9.17
C LYS A 754 8.59 44.02 7.73
N ILE A 755 9.57 43.63 6.93
CA ILE A 755 9.77 44.09 5.56
C ILE A 755 9.69 42.87 4.65
N TRP A 756 9.02 43.03 3.51
CA TRP A 756 9.05 42.09 2.40
C TRP A 756 10.06 42.58 1.36
N LEU A 757 10.91 41.67 0.89
CA LEU A 757 11.86 41.91 -0.18
C LEU A 757 11.59 40.91 -1.32
N ILE A 758 11.29 41.43 -2.51
CA ILE A 758 11.14 40.68 -3.75
C ILE A 758 12.40 40.89 -4.60
N ALA A 759 12.90 39.80 -5.17
CA ALA A 759 13.84 39.85 -6.28
C ALA A 759 13.16 39.28 -7.54
N ALA A 760 13.31 40.00 -8.65
CA ALA A 760 12.75 39.64 -9.93
C ALA A 760 13.79 39.77 -11.04
N LYS A 761 13.74 38.86 -12.02
CA LYS A 761 14.67 38.86 -13.15
C LYS A 761 14.04 39.57 -14.34
N ILE A 762 14.50 40.79 -14.62
CA ILE A 762 13.96 41.69 -15.65
C ILE A 762 15.06 41.97 -16.67
N ASP A 763 14.82 41.68 -17.95
CA ASP A 763 15.78 41.90 -19.05
C ASP A 763 17.17 41.30 -18.77
N SER A 764 17.19 40.15 -18.10
CA SER A 764 18.38 39.43 -17.62
C SER A 764 19.08 40.01 -16.40
N ASP A 765 18.72 41.18 -15.88
CA ASP A 765 19.24 41.76 -14.63
C ASP A 765 18.30 41.45 -13.44
N ASP A 766 18.82 41.45 -12.20
CA ASP A 766 17.99 41.30 -11.01
C ASP A 766 17.56 42.68 -10.48
N ALA A 767 16.24 42.87 -10.34
CA ALA A 767 15.61 44.03 -9.74
C ALA A 767 15.08 43.68 -8.35
N PHE A 768 15.21 44.62 -7.41
CA PHE A 768 14.85 44.41 -6.00
C PHE A 768 13.74 45.38 -5.59
N TYR A 769 12.73 44.87 -4.89
CA TYR A 769 11.58 45.65 -4.45
C TYR A 769 11.32 45.41 -2.97
N ARG A 770 11.07 46.49 -2.24
CA ARG A 770 10.80 46.49 -0.80
C ARG A 770 9.35 46.90 -0.55
N SER A 771 8.71 46.26 0.42
CA SER A 771 7.41 46.66 0.95
C SER A 771 7.34 46.44 2.46
N GLU A 772 6.57 47.27 3.17
CA GLU A 772 6.27 47.09 4.61
C GLU A 772 4.92 46.40 4.84
N ASP A 773 4.03 46.42 3.85
CA ASP A 773 2.65 45.90 3.95
C ASP A 773 2.34 44.79 2.92
N GLY A 774 3.28 44.48 2.02
CA GLY A 774 3.13 43.48 0.97
C GLY A 774 2.30 43.95 -0.23
N VAL A 775 1.85 45.21 -0.24
CA VAL A 775 0.96 45.78 -1.27
C VAL A 775 1.59 46.99 -1.93
N ASN A 776 2.20 47.89 -1.14
CA ASN A 776 2.87 49.08 -1.62
C ASN A 776 4.36 48.79 -1.79
N TRP A 777 4.83 48.79 -3.03
CA TRP A 777 6.19 48.41 -3.38
C TRP A 777 7.03 49.59 -3.82
N ARG A 778 8.28 49.60 -3.37
CA ARG A 778 9.31 50.53 -3.79
C ARG A 778 10.48 49.76 -4.37
N GLN A 779 10.87 50.07 -5.60
CA GLN A 779 12.12 49.57 -6.15
C GLN A 779 13.31 50.15 -5.37
N ILE A 780 14.23 49.27 -4.99
CA ILE A 780 15.43 49.64 -4.24
C ILE A 780 16.67 49.30 -5.06
N GLN A 781 17.75 50.00 -4.75
CA GLN A 781 19.03 49.84 -5.41
C GLN A 781 20.05 49.33 -4.40
N ILE A 782 20.62 48.15 -4.66
CA ILE A 782 21.55 47.46 -3.73
C ILE A 782 22.96 48.06 -3.79
N ASP A 783 23.40 48.53 -4.96
CA ASP A 783 24.69 49.18 -5.17
C ASP A 783 24.57 50.33 -6.15
N VAL A 784 25.59 51.17 -6.27
CA VAL A 784 25.60 52.30 -7.21
C VAL A 784 25.37 51.82 -8.67
N PRO A 785 24.74 52.63 -9.55
CA PRO A 785 24.23 52.16 -10.86
C PRO A 785 25.26 51.51 -11.79
N GLN A 786 26.55 51.78 -11.59
CA GLN A 786 27.65 51.20 -12.35
C GLN A 786 27.93 49.72 -11.99
N PHE A 787 27.45 49.26 -10.83
CA PHE A 787 27.64 47.90 -10.35
C PHE A 787 26.32 47.13 -10.37
N LYS A 788 26.32 45.99 -11.05
CA LYS A 788 25.21 45.04 -11.09
C LYS A 788 25.30 44.06 -9.93
N VAL A 789 24.15 43.70 -9.37
CA VAL A 789 24.01 42.68 -8.33
C VAL A 789 23.18 41.54 -8.90
N TRP A 790 23.78 40.37 -9.00
CA TRP A 790 23.15 39.14 -9.48
C TRP A 790 22.86 38.24 -8.29
N LEU A 791 21.61 37.97 -7.99
CA LEU A 791 21.21 37.33 -6.75
C LEU A 791 21.59 35.84 -6.70
N ASP A 792 22.49 35.47 -5.81
CA ASP A 792 22.75 34.07 -5.45
C ASP A 792 21.82 33.62 -4.32
N SER A 793 21.77 34.38 -3.23
CA SER A 793 20.88 34.10 -2.10
C SER A 793 20.57 35.32 -1.25
N ILE A 794 19.40 35.30 -0.61
CA ILE A 794 18.95 36.28 0.40
C ILE A 794 18.81 35.56 1.74
N SER A 795 19.37 36.14 2.80
CA SER A 795 19.20 35.65 4.16
C SER A 795 19.03 36.79 5.15
N VAL A 796 18.40 36.48 6.29
CA VAL A 796 18.29 37.39 7.43
C VAL A 796 18.99 36.71 8.60
N VAL A 797 20.08 37.31 9.09
CA VAL A 797 20.88 36.76 10.18
C VAL A 797 20.97 37.81 11.28
N ASN A 798 20.46 37.49 12.48
CA ASN A 798 20.42 38.41 13.61
C ASN A 798 19.85 39.81 13.26
N GLY A 799 18.76 39.84 12.47
CA GLY A 799 18.10 41.07 12.02
C GLY A 799 18.82 41.83 10.90
N MET A 800 19.92 41.31 10.36
CA MET A 800 20.61 41.89 9.22
C MET A 800 20.24 41.16 7.94
N TRP A 801 19.82 41.91 6.93
CA TRP A 801 19.67 41.42 5.57
C TRP A 801 21.04 41.20 4.95
N ILE A 802 21.23 40.04 4.31
CA ILE A 802 22.47 39.66 3.64
C ILE A 802 22.11 39.14 2.25
N ILE A 803 22.69 39.76 1.22
CA ILE A 803 22.62 39.33 -0.17
C ILE A 803 23.99 38.84 -0.60
N LYS A 804 24.04 37.62 -1.14
CA LYS A 804 25.23 37.07 -1.80
C LYS A 804 25.08 37.24 -3.31
N ASN A 805 26.13 37.72 -3.95
CA ASN A 805 26.19 37.89 -5.40
C ASN A 805 26.61 36.57 -6.07
N ARG A 806 26.09 36.28 -7.27
CA ARG A 806 26.57 35.18 -8.12
C ARG A 806 27.98 35.48 -8.63
N SER A 807 28.66 34.45 -9.13
CA SER A 807 30.04 34.52 -9.64
C SER A 807 30.29 35.73 -10.53
N LEU A 808 31.53 36.23 -10.49
CA LEU A 808 31.95 37.47 -11.14
C LEU A 808 31.53 37.53 -12.61
N ARG A 809 30.72 38.54 -12.93
CA ARG A 809 30.33 38.91 -14.30
C ARG A 809 30.80 40.31 -14.59
N GLU A 810 30.85 40.67 -15.86
CA GLU A 810 31.17 42.04 -16.25
C GLU A 810 30.20 43.02 -15.56
N GLY A 811 30.76 44.03 -14.88
CA GLY A 811 29.99 45.04 -14.15
C GLY A 811 29.61 44.67 -12.71
N THR A 812 30.10 43.57 -12.11
CA THR A 812 29.90 43.29 -10.67
C THR A 812 31.09 43.75 -9.82
N ARG A 813 30.87 44.01 -8.52
CA ARG A 813 31.98 44.14 -7.55
C ARG A 813 32.71 42.81 -7.34
N ASP A 814 33.89 42.89 -6.72
CA ASP A 814 34.65 41.75 -6.21
C ASP A 814 33.79 40.85 -5.29
N GLU A 815 34.14 39.57 -5.21
CA GLU A 815 33.42 38.58 -4.39
C GLU A 815 33.23 39.05 -2.94
N GLY A 816 32.02 38.84 -2.40
CA GLY A 816 31.65 39.36 -1.10
C GLY A 816 30.15 39.22 -0.81
N ILE A 817 29.67 40.04 0.12
CA ILE A 817 28.25 40.15 0.47
C ILE A 817 27.82 41.61 0.53
N TYR A 818 26.53 41.83 0.26
CA TYR A 818 25.84 43.08 0.59
C TYR A 818 25.04 42.88 1.86
N TYR A 819 25.02 43.89 2.74
CA TYR A 819 24.23 43.82 3.96
C TYR A 819 23.51 45.12 4.26
N SER A 820 22.38 45.00 4.97
CA SER A 820 21.53 46.11 5.35
C SER A 820 20.74 45.80 6.63
N SER A 821 20.49 46.81 7.47
CA SER A 821 19.62 46.68 8.64
C SER A 821 18.15 47.00 8.36
N ASP A 822 17.84 47.63 7.23
CA ASP A 822 16.51 48.15 6.89
C ASP A 822 16.04 47.77 5.47
N ALA A 823 16.85 46.99 4.74
CA ALA A 823 16.69 46.64 3.34
C ALA A 823 16.56 47.86 2.41
N LEU A 824 17.01 49.04 2.82
CA LEU A 824 17.03 50.27 2.02
C LEU A 824 18.45 50.73 1.77
N VAL A 825 19.26 50.84 2.84
CA VAL A 825 20.65 51.27 2.77
C VAL A 825 21.54 50.05 2.81
N TRP A 826 22.25 49.81 1.71
CA TRP A 826 23.09 48.63 1.52
C TRP A 826 24.57 48.98 1.52
N GLN A 827 25.38 48.10 2.09
CA GLN A 827 26.84 48.20 2.14
C GLN A 827 27.48 46.91 1.63
N HIS A 828 28.59 47.04 0.92
CA HIS A 828 29.34 45.89 0.38
C HIS A 828 30.55 45.55 1.25
N SER A 829 30.76 44.26 1.53
CA SER A 829 31.93 43.72 2.22
C SER A 829 32.63 42.66 1.36
N ALA A 830 33.92 42.86 1.06
CA ALA A 830 34.74 42.00 0.18
C ALA A 830 35.21 40.68 0.85
N GLY A 831 34.85 40.48 2.12
CA GLY A 831 35.17 39.27 2.87
C GLY A 831 36.64 39.02 3.19
N PRO A 832 36.96 37.85 3.79
CA PRO A 832 38.27 37.60 4.39
C PRO A 832 39.43 37.50 3.41
N GLY A 833 39.18 37.12 2.14
CA GLY A 833 40.20 37.06 1.09
C GLY A 833 40.52 38.43 0.47
N GLY A 834 39.69 39.44 0.75
CA GLY A 834 39.80 40.79 0.19
C GLY A 834 39.64 40.85 -1.32
N ALA A 835 39.91 42.03 -1.90
CA ALA A 835 39.69 42.33 -3.33
C ALA A 835 40.50 41.44 -4.30
N LYS A 836 41.57 40.79 -3.84
CA LYS A 836 42.41 39.92 -4.67
C LYS A 836 42.00 38.45 -4.64
N ASN A 837 41.02 38.07 -3.81
CA ASN A 837 40.59 36.68 -3.68
C ASN A 837 40.23 36.07 -5.03
N SER A 838 39.42 36.80 -5.81
CA SER A 838 38.95 36.44 -7.15
C SER A 838 40.03 36.23 -8.20
N GLN A 839 41.26 36.71 -7.95
CA GLN A 839 42.40 36.54 -8.86
C GLN A 839 43.17 35.24 -8.59
N LEU A 840 42.87 34.56 -7.48
CA LEU A 840 43.50 33.29 -7.11
C LEU A 840 42.75 32.11 -7.77
N SER A 841 43.50 31.07 -8.12
CA SER A 841 42.92 29.79 -8.58
C SER A 841 42.30 29.05 -7.39
N LEU A 842 41.20 28.33 -7.64
CA LEU A 842 40.51 27.48 -6.65
C LEU A 842 41.48 26.57 -5.89
N ASN A 843 42.46 26.00 -6.61
CA ASN A 843 43.45 25.07 -6.06
C ASN A 843 44.69 25.77 -5.47
N ASP A 844 44.79 27.09 -5.60
CA ASP A 844 45.99 27.87 -5.26
C ASP A 844 45.65 29.09 -4.39
N GLY A 845 44.85 28.86 -3.35
CA GLY A 845 44.66 29.82 -2.26
C GLY A 845 43.39 30.65 -2.29
N HIS A 846 42.52 30.50 -3.32
CA HIS A 846 41.19 31.11 -3.33
C HIS A 846 40.33 30.63 -2.14
N LEU A 847 39.60 31.57 -1.53
CA LEU A 847 38.64 31.30 -0.47
C LEU A 847 37.22 31.38 -1.04
N SER A 848 36.55 30.24 -1.15
CA SER A 848 35.13 30.20 -1.49
C SER A 848 34.29 30.58 -0.27
N TYR A 849 33.38 31.55 -0.42
CA TYR A 849 32.53 32.04 0.65
C TYR A 849 31.22 31.23 0.72
N GLU A 850 30.93 30.60 1.86
CA GLU A 850 29.77 29.72 2.02
C GLU A 850 28.59 30.43 2.72
N ASN A 851 28.64 30.50 4.06
CA ASN A 851 27.58 31.05 4.90
C ASN A 851 28.15 32.02 5.93
N ILE A 852 27.34 32.99 6.34
CA ILE A 852 27.62 33.92 7.44
C ILE A 852 26.65 33.64 8.58
N MET A 853 27.17 33.62 9.80
CA MET A 853 26.43 33.34 11.03
C MET A 853 26.75 34.38 12.08
N TYR A 854 25.82 34.59 13.02
CA TYR A 854 26.06 35.40 14.21
C TYR A 854 26.19 34.48 15.42
N PHE A 855 27.28 34.62 16.18
CA PHE A 855 27.59 33.73 17.29
C PHE A 855 28.30 34.48 18.41
N LYS A 856 27.71 34.46 19.63
CA LYS A 856 28.27 35.07 20.85
C LYS A 856 28.79 36.50 20.66
N GLY A 857 28.02 37.33 19.98
CA GLY A 857 28.36 38.74 19.77
C GLY A 857 29.26 39.01 18.56
N MET A 858 29.67 37.99 17.81
CA MET A 858 30.59 38.10 16.66
C MET A 858 29.97 37.52 15.40
N TRP A 859 30.40 38.04 14.26
CA TRP A 859 30.10 37.47 12.96
C TRP A 859 31.12 36.40 12.61
N LEU A 860 30.64 35.25 12.17
CA LEU A 860 31.44 34.15 11.66
C LEU A 860 31.17 33.97 10.17
N TRP A 861 32.22 33.95 9.36
CA TRP A 861 32.14 33.65 7.94
C TRP A 861 32.80 32.30 7.66
N VAL A 862 31.99 31.36 7.20
CA VAL A 862 32.45 30.03 6.77
C VAL A 862 33.01 30.15 5.37
N THR A 863 34.27 29.74 5.21
CA THR A 863 34.97 29.74 3.92
C THR A 863 35.53 28.36 3.64
N THR A 864 35.72 28.05 2.35
CA THR A 864 36.30 26.79 1.89
C THR A 864 37.57 27.08 1.10
N GLN A 865 38.64 26.35 1.41
CA GLN A 865 39.91 26.41 0.68
C GLN A 865 40.31 24.99 0.26
N TYR A 866 40.76 24.80 -0.98
CA TYR A 866 41.15 23.47 -1.45
C TYR A 866 42.52 23.06 -0.89
N GLN A 867 42.56 21.91 -0.24
CA GLN A 867 43.77 21.29 0.29
C GLN A 867 44.25 20.20 -0.66
N LYS A 868 45.48 20.33 -1.18
CA LYS A 868 46.11 19.31 -2.05
C LYS A 868 46.60 18.11 -1.24
N TYR A 869 46.49 16.91 -1.82
CA TYR A 869 47.04 15.67 -1.31
C TYR A 869 47.58 14.79 -2.44
N THR A 870 48.53 13.91 -2.12
CA THR A 870 49.11 12.96 -3.09
C THR A 870 48.63 11.53 -2.81
N TYR A 871 48.47 10.73 -3.85
CA TYR A 871 48.10 9.32 -3.74
C TYR A 871 48.78 8.47 -4.83
N ILE A 872 48.87 7.17 -4.58
CA ILE A 872 49.44 6.20 -5.52
C ILE A 872 48.28 5.53 -6.25
N GLU A 873 48.21 5.76 -7.56
CA GLU A 873 47.28 5.06 -8.44
C GLU A 873 47.98 3.82 -8.98
N LYS A 874 47.42 2.64 -8.67
CA LYS A 874 47.97 1.38 -9.15
C LYS A 874 47.65 1.17 -10.62
N GLY A 875 48.68 1.17 -11.45
CA GLY A 875 48.59 0.84 -12.87
C GLY A 875 48.90 -0.64 -13.14
N ILE A 876 48.56 -1.11 -14.34
CA ILE A 876 48.84 -2.49 -14.79
C ILE A 876 50.36 -2.74 -14.92
N TRP A 877 51.14 -1.70 -15.21
CA TRP A 877 52.59 -1.79 -15.49
C TRP A 877 53.46 -1.08 -14.46
N SER A 878 52.98 0.01 -13.85
CA SER A 878 53.65 0.71 -12.76
C SER A 878 52.67 1.56 -11.95
N ASP A 879 52.98 1.73 -10.68
CA ASP A 879 52.27 2.64 -9.78
C ASP A 879 52.67 4.09 -10.11
N SER A 880 51.70 4.98 -10.27
CA SER A 880 51.93 6.41 -10.55
C SER A 880 51.53 7.28 -9.36
N THR A 881 52.35 8.28 -9.02
CA THR A 881 52.00 9.26 -7.98
C THR A 881 51.17 10.37 -8.61
N LYS A 882 49.92 10.52 -8.17
CA LYS A 882 49.01 11.57 -8.60
C LYS A 882 48.72 12.54 -7.45
N THR A 883 48.33 13.76 -7.81
CA THR A 883 47.90 14.80 -6.87
C THR A 883 46.43 15.10 -7.13
N ASP A 884 45.65 15.23 -6.07
CA ASP A 884 44.25 15.66 -6.10
C ASP A 884 44.02 16.62 -4.93
N SER A 885 42.80 17.15 -4.77
CA SER A 885 42.47 18.09 -3.71
C SER A 885 41.09 17.84 -3.12
N TYR A 886 40.87 18.30 -1.90
CA TYR A 886 39.56 18.26 -1.25
C TYR A 886 39.27 19.60 -0.57
N PRO A 887 37.99 20.00 -0.44
CA PRO A 887 37.61 21.24 0.21
C PRO A 887 37.85 21.18 1.73
N LYS A 888 38.53 22.18 2.27
CA LYS A 888 38.79 22.35 3.70
C LYS A 888 38.14 23.63 4.21
N SER A 889 37.32 23.50 5.25
CA SER A 889 36.60 24.65 5.82
C SER A 889 37.47 25.44 6.79
N ILE A 890 37.40 26.77 6.69
CA ILE A 890 38.09 27.74 7.54
C ILE A 890 37.07 28.77 7.98
N LEU A 891 37.00 29.04 9.30
CA LEU A 891 36.15 30.11 9.82
C LEU A 891 36.96 31.38 10.02
N PHE A 892 36.34 32.51 9.66
CA PHE A 892 36.80 33.84 9.99
C PHE A 892 35.80 34.50 10.92
N SER A 893 36.29 35.35 11.82
CA SER A 893 35.50 36.09 12.79
C SER A 893 35.74 37.59 12.68
N ALA A 894 34.68 38.38 12.89
CA ALA A 894 34.74 39.84 12.97
C ALA A 894 33.67 40.37 13.95
N GLN A 895 33.88 41.58 14.48
CA GLN A 895 32.88 42.25 15.33
C GLN A 895 31.72 42.84 14.50
N THR A 896 32.01 43.23 13.26
CA THR A 896 31.09 43.86 12.31
C THR A 896 31.30 43.26 10.92
N LEU A 897 30.28 43.38 10.05
CA LEU A 897 30.30 42.75 8.72
C LEU A 897 31.31 43.40 7.74
N ASP A 898 31.77 44.62 8.02
CA ASP A 898 32.82 45.34 7.29
C ASP A 898 34.26 44.94 7.69
N GLY A 899 34.43 44.11 8.72
CA GLY A 899 35.74 43.60 9.15
C GLY A 899 36.45 44.51 10.18
N PRO A 900 37.72 44.24 10.53
CA PRO A 900 38.63 43.28 9.91
C PRO A 900 38.28 41.82 10.24
N TRP A 901 38.31 40.96 9.23
CA TRP A 901 38.13 39.51 9.38
C TRP A 901 39.43 38.84 9.82
N GLN A 902 39.36 38.06 10.90
CA GLN A 902 40.50 37.30 11.42
C GLN A 902 40.16 35.82 11.46
N ARG A 903 41.13 34.96 11.16
CA ARG A 903 40.93 33.51 11.25
C ARG A 903 40.51 33.15 12.67
N TRP A 904 39.40 32.45 12.81
CA TRP A 904 38.89 32.03 14.09
C TRP A 904 39.72 30.84 14.60
N ASP A 905 40.35 31.02 15.74
CA ASP A 905 41.23 30.04 16.40
C ASP A 905 40.49 28.75 16.76
N GLN A 906 39.17 28.82 16.94
CA GLN A 906 38.30 27.69 17.25
C GLN A 906 37.73 26.99 16.00
N THR A 907 38.30 27.19 14.81
CA THR A 907 37.94 26.42 13.61
C THR A 907 38.09 24.90 13.88
N PRO A 908 37.12 24.04 13.49
CA PRO A 908 37.20 22.60 13.77
C PRO A 908 38.44 21.98 13.11
N GLN A 909 39.18 21.20 13.88
CA GLN A 909 40.34 20.44 13.39
C GLN A 909 39.86 19.07 12.92
N LEU A 910 39.74 18.91 11.60
CA LEU A 910 39.21 17.70 10.97
C LEU A 910 40.34 16.82 10.43
N ASN A 911 40.08 15.52 10.36
CA ASN A 911 40.98 14.56 9.72
C ASN A 911 41.13 14.83 8.22
N ASP A 912 42.27 14.42 7.63
CA ASP A 912 42.50 14.56 6.20
C ASP A 912 41.40 13.88 5.37
N GLY A 913 40.87 14.64 4.42
CA GLY A 913 39.80 14.22 3.51
C GLY A 913 38.39 14.43 4.04
N VAL A 914 38.21 14.93 5.27
CA VAL A 914 36.90 15.33 5.80
C VAL A 914 36.59 16.75 5.40
N GLU A 915 35.37 16.97 4.92
CA GLU A 915 34.83 18.26 4.50
C GLU A 915 33.59 18.62 5.32
N VAL A 916 33.40 19.92 5.59
CA VAL A 916 32.17 20.42 6.22
C VAL A 916 31.21 20.81 5.12
N LYS A 917 30.10 20.07 4.98
CA LYS A 917 29.04 20.37 4.00
C LYS A 917 28.29 21.64 4.33
N THR A 918 28.04 21.87 5.62
CA THR A 918 27.39 23.09 6.08
C THR A 918 27.62 23.30 7.58
N MET A 919 27.53 24.55 8.01
CA MET A 919 27.61 24.93 9.41
C MET A 919 26.45 25.84 9.77
N ARG A 920 25.89 25.65 10.97
CA ARG A 920 24.72 26.38 11.47
C ARG A 920 24.88 26.77 12.93
N SER A 921 24.45 27.98 13.27
CA SER A 921 24.19 28.39 14.64
C SER A 921 22.82 27.88 15.07
N LEU A 922 22.71 27.33 16.28
CA LEU A 922 21.43 26.88 16.81
C LEU A 922 20.57 28.07 17.27
N PRO A 923 19.25 28.07 17.00
CA PRO A 923 18.36 29.11 17.50
C PRO A 923 18.26 29.05 19.03
N GLY A 924 18.33 30.21 19.69
CA GLY A 924 18.23 30.32 21.16
C GLY A 924 19.41 29.78 21.97
N GLU A 925 20.25 28.93 21.37
CA GLU A 925 21.41 28.31 21.98
C GLU A 925 22.73 28.93 21.48
N ASN A 926 23.66 29.16 22.39
CA ASN A 926 25.00 29.68 22.04
C ASN A 926 25.92 28.55 21.54
N ALA A 927 25.48 27.82 20.52
CA ALA A 927 26.17 26.67 19.96
C ALA A 927 26.18 26.65 18.42
N LEU A 928 27.17 25.94 17.87
CA LEU A 928 27.34 25.69 16.43
C LEU A 928 27.29 24.19 16.14
N LEU A 929 26.74 23.84 14.98
CA LEU A 929 26.80 22.50 14.42
C LEU A 929 27.54 22.52 13.09
N ALA A 930 28.46 21.57 12.91
CA ALA A 930 29.20 21.32 11.68
C ALA A 930 28.83 19.94 11.12
N PHE A 931 28.33 19.90 9.89
CA PHE A 931 27.93 18.69 9.20
C PHE A 931 29.08 18.17 8.36
N CYS A 932 29.66 17.04 8.76
CA CYS A 932 30.92 16.54 8.22
C CYS A 932 30.70 15.26 7.42
N GLU A 933 31.36 15.17 6.26
CA GLU A 933 31.41 13.97 5.44
C GLU A 933 32.83 13.79 4.91
N TYR A 934 33.20 12.57 4.56
CA TYR A 934 34.44 12.35 3.81
C TYR A 934 34.25 12.67 2.33
N SER A 935 35.23 13.37 1.76
CA SER A 935 35.29 13.61 0.32
C SER A 935 35.37 12.29 -0.44
N TRP A 936 34.42 12.10 -1.35
CA TRP A 936 34.32 10.89 -2.16
C TRP A 936 35.59 10.64 -2.98
N SER A 937 36.16 11.68 -3.60
CA SER A 937 37.42 11.57 -4.35
C SER A 937 38.57 11.16 -3.41
N TYR A 938 38.62 11.72 -2.20
CA TYR A 938 39.62 11.35 -1.20
C TYR A 938 39.48 9.88 -0.77
N GLN A 939 38.27 9.43 -0.40
CA GLN A 939 38.01 8.04 0.00
C GLN A 939 38.40 7.07 -1.11
N ARG A 940 37.95 7.32 -2.35
CA ARG A 940 38.25 6.50 -3.51
C ARG A 940 39.75 6.43 -3.79
N ASN A 941 40.41 7.59 -3.86
CA ASN A 941 41.82 7.67 -4.23
C ASN A 941 42.75 7.07 -3.13
N LYS A 942 42.37 7.21 -1.85
CA LYS A 942 43.11 6.61 -0.71
C LYS A 942 42.63 5.21 -0.34
N LYS A 943 41.62 4.66 -1.02
CA LYS A 943 41.00 3.36 -0.71
C LYS A 943 40.58 3.23 0.76
N LYS A 944 40.04 4.32 1.34
CA LYS A 944 39.49 4.28 2.70
C LYS A 944 38.15 3.53 2.69
N PRO A 945 37.80 2.81 3.77
CA PRO A 945 36.46 2.24 3.92
C PRO A 945 35.40 3.34 3.90
N ASP A 946 34.21 3.02 3.39
CA ASP A 946 33.08 3.94 3.42
C ASP A 946 32.79 4.30 4.89
N THR A 947 32.93 5.58 5.21
CA THR A 947 32.82 6.09 6.58
C THR A 947 31.59 6.98 6.62
N PRO A 948 30.64 6.73 7.55
CA PRO A 948 29.39 7.46 7.58
C PRO A 948 29.60 8.96 7.89
N PRO A 949 28.69 9.83 7.41
CA PRO A 949 28.68 11.23 7.79
C PRO A 949 28.45 11.39 9.30
N PHE A 950 28.93 12.49 9.87
CA PHE A 950 28.79 12.78 11.30
C PHE A 950 28.62 14.28 11.54
N VAL A 951 28.03 14.64 12.68
CA VAL A 951 27.83 16.04 13.07
C VAL A 951 28.70 16.37 14.27
N MET A 952 29.35 17.52 14.24
CA MET A 952 30.11 18.06 15.36
C MET A 952 29.37 19.25 15.98
N TYR A 953 29.51 19.40 17.29
CA TYR A 953 28.95 20.47 18.11
C TYR A 953 30.05 21.30 18.76
N TYR A 954 29.88 22.62 18.74
CA TYR A 954 30.68 23.57 19.51
C TYR A 954 29.76 24.39 20.42
N GLY A 955 29.89 24.21 21.73
CA GLY A 955 29.03 24.88 22.72
C GLY A 955 29.76 25.33 23.98
N ALA A 956 29.15 25.08 25.15
CA ALA A 956 29.65 25.55 26.44
C ALA A 956 31.07 25.06 26.78
N GLY A 957 31.43 23.85 26.33
CA GLY A 957 32.76 23.25 26.56
C GLY A 957 33.92 23.93 25.81
N LYS A 958 33.64 24.90 24.92
CA LYS A 958 34.63 25.62 24.09
C LYS A 958 35.56 24.70 23.27
N SER A 959 35.10 23.51 22.93
CA SER A 959 35.78 22.56 22.05
C SER A 959 34.77 21.85 21.18
N TRP A 960 35.18 21.44 19.98
CA TRP A 960 34.36 20.63 19.09
C TRP A 960 34.24 19.19 19.60
N GLN A 961 33.03 18.67 19.62
CA GLN A 961 32.71 17.28 20.02
C GLN A 961 31.76 16.67 19.01
N THR A 962 31.76 15.35 18.84
CA THR A 962 30.78 14.67 17.97
C THR A 962 29.42 14.61 18.68
N CYS A 963 28.34 14.91 17.95
CA CYS A 963 26.97 14.76 18.43
C CYS A 963 26.52 13.30 18.38
N ASP A 964 25.55 12.95 19.22
CA ASP A 964 24.66 11.84 18.91
C ASP A 964 23.74 12.32 17.78
N TRP A 965 23.73 11.61 16.66
CA TRP A 965 23.00 12.00 15.45
C TRP A 965 22.29 10.79 14.84
N ASP A 966 21.02 10.63 15.19
CA ASP A 966 20.17 9.50 14.83
C ASP A 966 19.52 9.68 13.45
N SER A 967 20.34 9.73 12.39
CA SER A 967 19.90 9.98 11.00
C SER A 967 20.81 9.28 10.00
N ASP A 968 20.24 8.47 9.11
CA ASP A 968 20.97 7.73 8.06
C ASP A 968 21.13 8.52 6.75
N THR A 969 20.52 9.70 6.67
CA THR A 969 20.51 10.56 5.49
C THR A 969 21.87 11.25 5.29
N ARG A 970 22.53 10.97 4.15
CA ARG A 970 23.73 11.72 3.73
C ARG A 970 23.40 13.20 3.55
N PHE A 971 24.35 14.09 3.91
CA PHE A 971 24.21 15.53 3.75
C PHE A 971 24.35 15.88 2.25
N SER A 972 23.25 15.77 1.48
CA SER A 972 23.29 15.93 0.02
C SER A 972 23.76 17.34 -0.40
N HIS A 973 24.40 17.42 -1.56
CA HIS A 973 24.95 18.67 -2.13
C HIS A 973 23.91 19.49 -2.90
N SER A 974 22.69 18.97 -3.06
CA SER A 974 21.71 19.50 -4.00
C SER A 974 20.34 19.63 -3.34
N GLY A 975 20.04 20.85 -2.88
CA GLY A 975 18.66 21.30 -2.63
C GLY A 975 18.35 21.65 -1.17
N ASN A 976 18.44 20.69 -0.24
CA ASN A 976 17.81 20.85 1.07
C ASN A 976 18.82 21.28 2.15
N LYS A 977 18.90 22.59 2.38
CA LYS A 977 19.70 23.15 3.50
C LYS A 977 19.08 22.69 4.83
N PRO A 978 19.89 22.26 5.82
CA PRO A 978 19.35 21.82 7.10
C PRO A 978 18.62 22.97 7.78
N LEU A 979 17.37 22.71 8.18
CA LEU A 979 16.50 23.68 8.79
C LEU A 979 16.41 23.43 10.29
N PHE A 980 16.57 24.49 11.07
CA PHE A 980 16.52 24.43 12.53
C PHE A 980 15.45 25.36 13.06
N SER A 981 14.68 24.86 14.02
CA SER A 981 13.66 25.62 14.72
C SER A 981 13.71 25.34 16.22
N GLN A 982 13.17 26.24 17.03
CA GLN A 982 12.98 26.04 18.46
C GLN A 982 11.48 26.04 18.77
N LEU A 983 10.93 24.90 19.18
CA LEU A 983 9.51 24.70 19.48
C LEU A 983 9.37 24.11 20.88
N ASP A 984 8.52 24.71 21.72
CA ASP A 984 8.28 24.26 23.10
C ASP A 984 9.59 24.04 23.91
N GLY A 985 10.56 24.95 23.73
CA GLY A 985 11.87 24.88 24.38
C GLY A 985 12.80 23.78 23.87
N LYS A 986 12.43 23.05 22.81
CA LYS A 986 13.25 22.01 22.17
C LYS A 986 13.76 22.48 20.82
N LEU A 987 14.99 22.12 20.50
CA LEU A 987 15.54 22.29 19.17
C LEU A 987 15.01 21.18 18.26
N MET A 988 14.61 21.56 17.07
CA MET A 988 14.17 20.65 16.02
C MET A 988 14.99 20.87 14.76
N TYR A 989 15.34 19.77 14.12
CA TYR A 989 16.04 19.70 12.84
C TYR A 989 15.12 19.04 11.83
N PHE A 990 15.06 19.60 10.63
CA PHE A 990 14.27 19.07 9.52
C PHE A 990 15.17 18.88 8.30
N SER A 991 15.13 17.67 7.71
CA SER A 991 15.84 17.36 6.47
C SER A 991 15.27 16.12 5.78
N SER A 992 14.94 16.23 4.50
CA SER A 992 14.56 15.09 3.64
C SER A 992 13.48 14.15 4.22
N GLY A 993 12.54 14.69 5.01
CA GLY A 993 11.48 13.92 5.65
C GLY A 993 11.77 13.51 7.10
N ASP A 994 13.03 13.59 7.53
CA ASP A 994 13.44 13.30 8.90
C ASP A 994 13.30 14.53 9.79
N ILE A 995 12.77 14.30 11.01
CA ILE A 995 12.74 15.27 12.09
C ILE A 995 13.59 14.72 13.23
N LEU A 996 14.59 15.50 13.66
CA LEU A 996 15.35 15.21 14.88
C LEU A 996 15.06 16.26 15.94
N VAL A 997 15.05 15.85 17.20
CA VAL A 997 14.78 16.73 18.34
C VAL A 997 15.94 16.67 19.33
N SER A 998 16.32 17.81 19.87
CA SER A 998 17.30 17.91 20.95
C SER A 998 16.87 18.92 22.01
N THR A 999 17.08 18.58 23.28
CA THR A 999 16.93 19.53 24.40
C THR A 999 18.25 20.24 24.74
N LYS A 1000 19.38 19.74 24.22
CA LYS A 1000 20.72 20.22 24.59
C LYS A 1000 21.55 20.72 23.41
N GLY A 1001 21.10 20.46 22.18
CA GLY A 1001 21.78 20.81 20.94
C GLY A 1001 22.86 19.84 20.48
N TYR A 1002 23.14 18.78 21.25
CA TYR A 1002 24.15 17.76 20.92
C TYR A 1002 23.69 16.30 21.07
N ASP A 1003 22.59 16.03 21.80
CA ASP A 1003 21.91 14.73 21.88
C ASP A 1003 20.66 14.83 20.99
N TRP A 1004 20.76 14.37 19.75
CA TRP A 1004 19.68 14.42 18.76
C TRP A 1004 19.07 13.05 18.58
N ARG A 1005 17.74 12.98 18.64
CA ARG A 1005 16.97 11.74 18.50
C ARG A 1005 15.85 11.90 17.49
N ARG A 1006 15.50 10.82 16.81
CA ARG A 1006 14.41 10.84 15.84
C ARG A 1006 13.06 11.12 16.49
N HIS A 1007 12.27 11.99 15.87
CA HIS A 1007 10.88 12.22 16.23
C HIS A 1007 9.98 11.13 15.60
N GLU A 1008 8.84 10.84 16.21
CA GLU A 1008 7.88 9.84 15.69
C GLU A 1008 7.23 10.30 14.37
N ALA A 1009 7.00 11.61 14.23
CA ALA A 1009 6.45 12.18 13.01
C ALA A 1009 7.55 12.40 11.95
N THR A 1010 7.21 12.17 10.69
CA THR A 1010 8.03 12.52 9.52
C THR A 1010 7.38 13.68 8.76
N LEU A 1011 8.20 14.63 8.30
CA LEU A 1011 7.72 15.79 7.57
C LEU A 1011 8.76 16.30 6.58
N HIS A 1012 8.36 16.45 5.32
CA HIS A 1012 9.18 17.16 4.34
C HIS A 1012 8.97 18.66 4.48
N VAL A 1013 10.05 19.40 4.78
CA VAL A 1013 10.02 20.84 4.99
C VAL A 1013 11.09 21.48 4.13
N ASP A 1014 10.68 22.43 3.30
CA ASP A 1014 11.57 23.27 2.51
C ASP A 1014 11.85 24.60 3.20
N ASP A 1015 10.84 25.17 3.88
CA ASP A 1015 10.96 26.44 4.59
C ASP A 1015 10.13 26.43 5.89
N HIS A 1016 10.57 27.26 6.84
CA HIS A 1016 9.97 27.42 8.17
C HIS A 1016 9.81 28.91 8.46
N PHE A 1017 8.64 29.25 9.02
CA PHE A 1017 8.34 30.60 9.47
C PHE A 1017 7.88 30.55 10.92
N GLN A 1018 8.67 31.16 11.79
CA GLN A 1018 8.32 31.32 13.19
C GLN A 1018 7.35 32.49 13.34
N LEU A 1019 6.12 32.21 13.78
CA LEU A 1019 5.16 33.22 14.22
C LEU A 1019 5.17 33.30 15.76
N GLN A 1020 4.46 34.29 16.30
CA GLN A 1020 4.36 34.52 17.73
C GLN A 1020 3.81 33.31 18.51
N ASP A 1021 2.74 32.67 18.02
CA ASP A 1021 1.99 31.61 18.74
C ASP A 1021 2.08 30.22 18.10
N LEU A 1022 2.68 30.12 16.91
CA LEU A 1022 2.80 28.89 16.14
C LEU A 1022 3.93 28.97 15.11
N SER A 1023 4.27 27.84 14.52
CA SER A 1023 5.24 27.76 13.44
C SER A 1023 4.62 27.16 12.20
N LEU A 1024 4.90 27.79 11.07
CA LEU A 1024 4.46 27.37 9.75
C LEU A 1024 5.59 26.64 9.04
N PHE A 1025 5.23 25.57 8.34
CA PHE A 1025 6.14 24.75 7.55
C PHE A 1025 5.54 24.60 6.15
N THR A 1026 6.39 24.82 5.15
CA THR A 1026 6.01 24.71 3.74
C THR A 1026 6.87 23.69 3.03
N SER A 1027 6.29 23.03 2.03
CA SER A 1027 7.01 22.23 1.06
C SER A 1027 6.88 22.83 -0.34
N ASN A 1028 7.94 22.77 -1.13
CA ASN A 1028 8.03 23.29 -2.48
C ASN A 1028 7.05 22.54 -3.38
N GLY A 1029 6.19 23.29 -4.08
CA GLY A 1029 5.14 22.72 -4.93
C GLY A 1029 4.02 22.02 -4.14
N GLY A 1030 4.03 22.10 -2.81
CA GLY A 1030 2.97 21.56 -1.96
C GLY A 1030 1.70 22.40 -2.03
N SER A 1031 0.55 21.73 -2.13
CA SER A 1031 -0.78 22.35 -1.99
C SER A 1031 -1.23 22.46 -0.52
N ALA A 1032 -0.30 22.36 0.43
CA ALA A 1032 -0.61 22.33 1.85
C ALA A 1032 0.42 23.09 2.70
N LEU A 1033 -0.07 23.78 3.71
CA LEU A 1033 0.66 24.43 4.78
C LEU A 1033 0.56 23.56 6.04
N ARG A 1034 1.68 23.38 6.75
CA ARG A 1034 1.71 22.62 8.00
C ARG A 1034 1.96 23.55 9.17
N LEU A 1035 1.26 23.30 10.27
CA LEU A 1035 1.26 24.19 11.45
C LEU A 1035 1.54 23.38 12.70
N SER A 1036 2.39 23.89 13.56
CA SER A 1036 2.65 23.29 14.88
C SER A 1036 2.88 24.36 15.94
N GLN A 1037 2.39 24.10 17.15
CA GLN A 1037 2.66 24.95 18.32
C GLN A 1037 3.69 24.32 19.26
N ASP A 1038 3.76 23.00 19.27
CA ASP A 1038 4.55 22.22 20.23
C ASP A 1038 5.63 21.34 19.58
N GLY A 1039 5.66 21.31 18.24
CA GLY A 1039 6.53 20.43 17.46
C GLY A 1039 6.20 18.95 17.55
N LYS A 1040 5.11 18.57 18.25
CA LYS A 1040 4.65 17.17 18.35
C LYS A 1040 3.56 16.88 17.33
N LEU A 1041 2.60 17.81 17.20
CA LEU A 1041 1.49 17.69 16.27
C LEU A 1041 1.65 18.71 15.13
N PHE A 1042 1.57 18.20 13.89
CA PHE A 1042 1.64 19.01 12.67
C PHE A 1042 0.29 18.97 11.96
N LYS A 1043 -0.52 20.01 12.14
CA LYS A 1043 -1.83 20.16 11.51
C LYS A 1043 -1.67 20.64 10.08
N GLU A 1044 -2.57 20.22 9.17
CA GLU A 1044 -2.51 20.54 7.74
C GLU A 1044 -3.62 21.51 7.36
N ILE A 1045 -3.28 22.56 6.61
CA ILE A 1045 -4.23 23.41 5.91
C ILE A 1045 -3.97 23.27 4.42
N ALA A 1046 -5.00 22.95 3.64
CA ALA A 1046 -4.94 22.98 2.19
C ALA A 1046 -4.90 24.43 1.71
N LEU A 1047 -3.95 24.72 0.82
CA LEU A 1047 -3.91 25.97 0.06
C LEU A 1047 -4.85 25.88 -1.14
N GLU A 1048 -5.07 26.99 -1.84
CA GLU A 1048 -5.82 26.98 -3.10
C GLU A 1048 -5.14 26.07 -4.13
N ASP A 1049 -5.95 25.35 -4.90
CA ASP A 1049 -5.48 24.43 -5.93
C ASP A 1049 -4.58 25.18 -6.94
N GLY A 1050 -3.49 24.53 -7.36
CA GLY A 1050 -2.50 25.13 -8.24
C GLY A 1050 -1.08 24.95 -7.70
N VAL A 1051 -0.16 25.77 -8.19
CA VAL A 1051 1.24 25.72 -7.78
C VAL A 1051 1.60 27.00 -7.05
N TRP A 1052 2.09 26.83 -5.82
CA TRP A 1052 2.62 27.89 -4.99
C TRP A 1052 4.15 27.95 -5.11
N ARG A 1053 4.68 29.15 -5.33
CA ARG A 1053 6.12 29.43 -5.40
C ARG A 1053 6.51 30.61 -4.51
N HIS A 1054 7.74 30.57 -4.00
CA HIS A 1054 8.34 31.64 -3.20
C HIS A 1054 7.46 32.08 -2.01
N LEU A 1055 6.72 31.12 -1.44
CA LEU A 1055 5.81 31.37 -0.32
C LEU A 1055 6.61 31.77 0.92
N THR A 1056 6.24 32.88 1.55
CA THR A 1056 6.89 33.37 2.76
C THR A 1056 5.88 33.96 3.73
N ALA A 1057 6.19 33.96 5.02
CA ALA A 1057 5.27 34.33 6.08
C ALA A 1057 5.94 35.11 7.22
N ASN A 1058 5.17 36.00 7.85
CA ASN A 1058 5.48 36.67 9.12
C ASN A 1058 4.21 36.87 9.94
N ASP A 1059 4.30 37.47 11.13
CA ASP A 1059 3.12 37.68 12.01
C ASP A 1059 2.00 38.51 11.36
N GLY A 1060 2.31 39.32 10.34
CA GLY A 1060 1.34 40.14 9.61
C GLY A 1060 0.59 39.39 8.51
N GLY A 1061 1.08 38.24 8.05
CA GLY A 1061 0.46 37.45 7.00
C GLY A 1061 1.46 36.67 6.14
N MET A 1062 1.00 36.25 4.96
CA MET A 1062 1.77 35.49 3.98
C MET A 1062 1.84 36.21 2.64
N LEU A 1063 2.88 35.92 1.87
CA LEU A 1063 3.04 36.41 0.50
C LEU A 1063 3.59 35.27 -0.38
N GLY A 1064 3.02 35.07 -1.56
CA GLY A 1064 3.46 34.02 -2.47
C GLY A 1064 3.00 34.22 -3.90
N VAL A 1065 3.68 33.56 -4.84
CA VAL A 1065 3.31 33.53 -6.26
C VAL A 1065 2.48 32.28 -6.52
N HIS A 1066 1.33 32.43 -7.18
CA HIS A 1066 0.39 31.35 -7.48
C HIS A 1066 0.00 31.34 -8.95
N TYR A 1067 -0.21 30.14 -9.50
CA TYR A 1067 -0.92 29.94 -10.76
C TYR A 1067 -1.71 28.63 -10.68
N ALA A 1068 -2.93 28.58 -11.22
CA ALA A 1068 -3.76 27.38 -11.12
C ALA A 1068 -3.28 26.25 -12.06
N ASN A 1069 -2.82 26.59 -13.27
CA ASN A 1069 -2.19 25.67 -14.22
C ASN A 1069 -1.21 26.41 -15.14
N LYS A 1070 -0.39 25.67 -15.91
CA LYS A 1070 0.66 26.25 -16.80
C LYS A 1070 0.12 27.18 -17.90
N HIS A 1071 -1.19 27.24 -18.11
CA HIS A 1071 -1.84 28.06 -19.13
C HIS A 1071 -2.65 29.23 -18.53
N GLU A 1072 -2.73 29.34 -17.21
CA GLU A 1072 -3.41 30.41 -16.49
C GLU A 1072 -2.45 31.49 -16.02
N GLU A 1073 -2.99 32.68 -15.76
CA GLU A 1073 -2.23 33.87 -15.34
C GLU A 1073 -1.52 33.61 -14.00
N THR A 1074 -0.21 33.89 -13.95
CA THR A 1074 0.57 33.88 -12.72
C THR A 1074 0.29 35.16 -11.92
N VAL A 1075 -0.07 35.01 -10.65
CA VAL A 1075 -0.47 36.12 -9.76
C VAL A 1075 0.36 36.16 -8.48
N LEU A 1076 0.54 37.37 -7.93
CA LEU A 1076 1.08 37.59 -6.59
C LEU A 1076 -0.10 37.67 -5.60
N LEU A 1077 -0.09 36.80 -4.58
CA LEU A 1077 -1.15 36.71 -3.57
C LEU A 1077 -0.61 37.09 -2.19
N VAL A 1078 -1.39 37.89 -1.46
CA VAL A 1078 -1.18 38.21 -0.04
C VAL A 1078 -2.22 37.47 0.80
N GLY A 1079 -1.76 36.69 1.77
CA GLY A 1079 -2.58 35.89 2.66
C GLY A 1079 -2.72 36.55 4.03
N ARG A 1080 -3.95 36.73 4.52
CA ARG A 1080 -4.22 37.23 5.88
C ARG A 1080 -4.67 36.08 6.77
N TYR A 1081 -4.14 36.02 7.99
CA TYR A 1081 -4.57 35.02 8.95
C TYR A 1081 -5.95 35.36 9.53
N ILE A 1082 -6.86 34.40 9.45
CA ILE A 1082 -8.14 34.42 10.14
C ILE A 1082 -7.99 33.61 11.43
N LEU A 1083 -8.26 34.25 12.56
CA LEU A 1083 -8.31 33.63 13.88
C LEU A 1083 -9.69 33.90 14.49
N GLN A 1084 -10.53 32.87 14.58
CA GLN A 1084 -11.85 32.95 15.19
C GLN A 1084 -11.90 32.08 16.45
N GLU A 1085 -12.22 32.68 17.60
CA GLU A 1085 -12.44 31.93 18.84
C GLU A 1085 -13.66 31.01 18.67
N LEU A 1086 -13.48 29.72 18.96
CA LEU A 1086 -14.58 28.76 18.99
C LEU A 1086 -15.29 28.92 20.34
N ILE A 1087 -16.52 29.41 20.32
CA ILE A 1087 -17.37 29.50 21.50
C ILE A 1087 -18.01 28.12 21.70
N GLU A 1088 -17.69 27.45 22.81
CA GLU A 1088 -18.37 26.22 23.24
C GLU A 1088 -19.85 26.45 23.59
#